data_AF-A0A6L2PMY4-F1
#
_entry.id   AF-A0A6L2PMY4-F1
#
_cell.length_a   1.000
_cell.length_b   1.000
_cell.length_c   1.000
_cell.angle_alpha   90.00
_cell.angle_beta   90.00
_cell.angle_gamma   90.00
#
_symmetry.space_group_name_H-M   'P 1'
#
loop_
_entity.id
_entity.type
_entity.pdbx_description
1 polymer ?
#
loop_
_entity_poly.entity_id
_entity_poly.type
_entity_poly.pdbx_seq_one_letter_code
_entity_poly.pdbx_strand_id
1 'polypeptide(L)'
;MEAENNWKGAEQHYLNAGDWKGAVNMYRASSMWEDAYRVAKNKGGQQASQQVAFLWAKSLGGDSAVKLLTKFNLLEISIDYACEIYQFEFAFDLARTGMKSKMSDVHYKYAMALEDDGKFEEAEKEFVKAHKPREAVLMYIHNQDWANAQRVAEEHDPDSVAEVLLGQAKDVFSSKNYPHFESLLLRAQRPELIIKYYQDSGMWVDALRVCREYLPNHLPALQAEYDQVGAEGSRDVDSLLAQAKEWEQNGEYKAAVDCLLKVNTSITKDQSTIIKAWTEAAELTTKYLEGQQAVEMAKVLGPRLLGVQQHNLAAQVYLGVDMIKEAIDTFIHAEEWNKAKRVAKELEPSYEEYVDDRYKNWLRKQGRAEQLADVDIIGALDLLVEQGQWLKCLETAKQNGPQVLHKYVALYATQLIKDGHPLEALALYVKYDAPCYSQNYNIYKRIAVDMFNMSGLSGPDAYSSWAKLRNMLLRLISSDAGSAVHDEFDTLLVISHYYAARCAYKEVKTLDHLVAKLSTSLLRHTDVIPADKAFFEAGIDSRAVGQESEAFVFLNHYLDLCEAIEEGNVDLLDYSDFNNTDFPVEIPLPATLHVSSQEHEEVKEWVLAISMDQKVDQVLLLDERGLTPSSLTSSNRSGPPAIPCVVSGYPVMSHRGRNPVEFKRPGKQANRDDWNKLMMAAKMAPETQITDILSFIAEWCGGVPGFTFQ
;
A
#
# COMPACT_ATOMS: atom_id res chain seq x y z
N MET A 1 -3.17 29.47 40.52
CA MET A 1 -1.91 28.72 40.34
C MET A 1 -0.85 29.51 39.59
N GLU A 2 -1.02 29.85 38.30
CA GLU A 2 -0.04 30.72 37.59
C GLU A 2 -0.01 32.15 38.16
N ALA A 3 -1.18 32.75 38.45
CA ALA A 3 -1.29 34.07 39.08
C ALA A 3 -0.76 34.12 40.53
N GLU A 4 -0.47 32.97 41.13
CA GLU A 4 0.02 32.83 42.51
C GLU A 4 1.52 32.47 42.56
N ASN A 5 2.23 32.49 41.41
CA ASN A 5 3.63 32.09 41.27
C ASN A 5 3.95 30.63 41.69
N ASN A 6 2.95 29.75 41.75
CA ASN A 6 3.17 28.33 42.05
C ASN A 6 3.43 27.54 40.76
N TRP A 7 4.62 27.74 40.17
CA TRP A 7 4.98 27.20 38.87
C TRP A 7 5.10 25.67 38.83
N LYS A 8 5.61 25.05 39.90
CA LYS A 8 5.74 23.58 39.97
C LYS A 8 4.39 22.89 40.12
N GLY A 9 3.47 23.47 40.90
CA GLY A 9 2.09 22.97 40.98
C GLY A 9 1.39 23.10 39.63
N ALA A 10 1.51 24.26 38.97
CA ALA A 10 0.96 24.47 37.65
C ALA A 10 1.55 23.51 36.59
N GLU A 11 2.87 23.26 36.60
CA GLU A 11 3.51 22.24 35.74
C GLU A 11 2.88 20.87 35.95
N GLN A 12 2.71 20.42 37.20
CA GLN A 12 2.09 19.13 37.47
C GLN A 12 0.65 19.06 36.95
N HIS A 13 -0.13 20.13 37.10
CA HIS A 13 -1.48 20.17 36.55
C HIS A 13 -1.50 20.11 35.02
N TYR A 14 -0.62 20.85 34.34
CA TYR A 14 -0.50 20.79 32.88
C TYR A 14 -0.04 19.41 32.40
N LEU A 15 0.92 18.78 33.09
CA LEU A 15 1.42 17.45 32.74
C LEU A 15 0.39 16.36 32.99
N ASN A 16 -0.39 16.44 34.08
CA ASN A 16 -1.48 15.51 34.36
C ASN A 16 -2.62 15.64 33.35
N ALA A 17 -2.80 16.81 32.75
CA ALA A 17 -3.74 17.04 31.64
C ALA A 17 -3.16 16.67 30.26
N GLY A 18 -1.92 16.18 30.18
CA GLY A 18 -1.23 15.87 28.92
C GLY A 18 -0.77 17.09 28.11
N ASP A 19 -1.05 18.32 28.57
CA ASP A 19 -0.70 19.57 27.88
C ASP A 19 0.68 20.10 28.30
N TRP A 20 1.72 19.37 27.89
CA TRP A 20 3.11 19.79 28.12
C TRP A 20 3.48 21.09 27.38
N LYS A 21 2.78 21.43 26.28
CA LYS A 21 3.00 22.69 25.54
C LYS A 21 2.52 23.89 26.36
N GLY A 22 1.39 23.76 27.05
CA GLY A 22 0.92 24.73 28.04
C GLY A 22 1.95 25.00 29.13
N ALA A 23 2.51 23.95 29.73
CA ALA A 23 3.57 24.07 30.74
C ALA A 23 4.83 24.79 30.21
N VAL A 24 5.28 24.47 28.99
CA VAL A 24 6.43 25.13 28.36
C VAL A 24 6.13 26.61 28.09
N ASN A 25 4.93 26.94 27.61
CA ASN A 25 4.51 28.31 27.36
C ASN A 25 4.42 29.14 28.64
N MET A 26 3.93 28.56 29.73
CA MET A 26 3.90 29.17 31.07
C MET A 26 5.32 29.53 31.55
N TYR A 27 6.24 28.56 31.49
CA TYR A 27 7.64 28.79 31.89
C TYR A 27 8.33 29.81 30.99
N ARG A 28 8.04 29.79 29.69
CA ARG A 28 8.52 30.79 28.72
C ARG A 28 8.04 32.19 29.04
N ALA A 29 6.74 32.36 29.33
CA ALA A 29 6.16 33.66 29.68
C ALA A 29 6.80 34.25 30.95
N SER A 30 7.26 33.37 31.84
CA SER A 30 7.92 33.72 33.11
C SER A 30 9.45 33.82 33.00
N SER A 31 10.02 33.74 31.80
CA SER A 31 11.48 33.73 31.53
C SER A 31 12.26 32.61 32.24
N MET A 32 11.57 31.54 32.66
CA MET A 32 12.14 30.34 33.28
C MET A 32 12.54 29.32 32.23
N TRP A 33 13.56 29.65 31.45
CA TRP A 33 13.92 28.90 30.24
C TRP A 33 14.54 27.52 30.51
N GLU A 34 15.23 27.34 31.64
CA GLU A 34 15.81 26.04 32.02
C GLU A 34 14.71 25.00 32.30
N ASP A 35 13.66 25.39 33.03
CA ASP A 35 12.51 24.53 33.29
C ASP A 35 11.68 24.30 32.03
N ALA A 36 11.49 25.33 31.19
CA ALA A 36 10.83 25.17 29.89
C ALA A 36 11.57 24.14 29.01
N TYR A 37 12.91 24.21 28.94
CA TYR A 37 13.72 23.28 28.17
C TYR A 37 13.67 21.86 28.75
N ARG A 38 13.70 21.71 30.09
CA ARG A 38 13.56 20.42 30.78
C ARG A 38 12.24 19.74 30.45
N VAL A 39 11.12 20.46 30.57
CA VAL A 39 9.78 19.93 30.29
C VAL A 39 9.67 19.52 28.82
N ALA A 40 10.13 20.38 27.90
CA ALA A 40 10.12 20.09 26.47
C ALA A 40 10.95 18.86 26.10
N LYS A 41 12.13 18.69 26.71
CA LYS A 41 13.00 17.52 26.46
C LYS A 41 12.39 16.22 27.00
N ASN A 42 11.80 16.25 28.20
CA ASN A 42 11.29 15.04 28.85
C ASN A 42 9.95 14.57 28.29
N LYS A 43 9.10 15.49 27.80
CA LYS A 43 7.72 15.18 27.37
C LYS A 43 7.44 15.45 25.89
N GLY A 44 8.12 16.42 25.28
CA GLY A 44 7.95 16.80 23.87
C GLY A 44 9.01 16.23 22.92
N GLY A 45 10.02 15.52 23.43
CA GLY A 45 11.09 14.93 22.63
C GLY A 45 12.15 15.94 22.13
N GLN A 46 13.05 15.44 21.27
CA GLN A 46 14.23 16.21 20.82
C GLN A 46 13.84 17.45 20.02
N GLN A 47 12.86 17.37 19.12
CA GLN A 47 12.40 18.49 18.29
C GLN A 47 11.78 19.62 19.13
N ALA A 48 10.96 19.29 20.14
CA ALA A 48 10.39 20.30 21.04
C ALA A 48 11.48 21.01 21.87
N SER A 49 12.46 20.25 22.36
CA SER A 49 13.59 20.83 23.10
C SER A 49 14.43 21.79 22.23
N GLN A 50 14.62 21.47 20.94
CA GLN A 50 15.33 22.33 19.99
C GLN A 50 14.59 23.66 19.77
N GLN A 51 13.26 23.62 19.62
CA GLN A 51 12.44 24.83 19.48
C GLN A 51 12.51 25.72 20.72
N VAL A 52 12.46 25.14 21.93
CA VAL A 52 12.58 25.91 23.17
C VAL A 52 14.00 26.48 23.34
N ALA A 53 15.04 25.72 23.01
CA ALA A 53 16.41 26.22 23.04
C ALA A 53 16.63 27.37 22.05
N PHE A 54 16.03 27.30 20.85
CA PHE A 54 16.08 28.38 19.87
C PHE A 54 15.42 29.65 20.39
N LEU A 55 14.21 29.54 20.95
CA LEU A 55 13.49 30.67 21.54
C LEU A 55 14.25 31.27 22.74
N TRP A 56 14.86 30.41 23.56
CA TRP A 56 15.70 30.85 24.66
C TRP A 56 16.92 31.63 24.16
N ALA A 57 17.63 31.09 23.17
CA ALA A 57 18.76 31.77 22.53
C ALA A 57 18.35 33.12 21.94
N LYS A 58 17.18 33.20 21.30
CA LYS A 58 16.62 34.45 20.77
C LYS A 58 16.35 35.49 21.85
N SER A 59 15.88 35.07 23.03
CA SER A 59 15.65 35.98 24.16
C SER A 59 16.93 36.56 24.76
N LEU A 60 18.06 35.85 24.64
CA LEU A 60 19.36 36.28 25.15
C LEU A 60 20.11 37.18 24.16
N GLY A 61 20.15 36.79 22.89
CA GLY A 61 20.91 37.47 21.83
C GLY A 61 22.44 37.36 21.97
N GLY A 62 23.15 37.70 20.90
CA GLY A 62 24.62 37.85 20.86
C GLY A 62 25.43 36.65 21.38
N ASP A 63 26.53 36.94 22.07
CA ASP A 63 27.46 35.93 22.61
C ASP A 63 26.79 34.95 23.59
N SER A 64 25.78 35.39 24.34
CA SER A 64 25.06 34.55 25.31
C SER A 64 24.22 33.50 24.61
N ALA A 65 23.57 33.87 23.49
CA ALA A 65 22.83 32.94 22.64
C ALA A 65 23.75 31.85 22.05
N VAL A 66 24.92 32.26 21.54
CA VAL A 66 25.90 31.32 20.98
C VAL A 66 26.40 30.35 22.04
N LYS A 67 26.83 30.82 23.22
CA LYS A 67 27.32 29.94 24.29
C LYS A 67 26.29 28.89 24.70
N LEU A 68 25.03 29.29 24.78
CA LEU A 68 23.92 28.39 25.09
C LEU A 68 23.74 27.31 24.02
N LEU A 69 23.66 27.72 22.76
CA LEU A 69 23.44 26.81 21.63
C LEU A 69 24.64 25.88 21.39
N THR A 70 25.87 26.36 21.61
CA THR A 70 27.08 25.53 21.58
C THR A 70 27.06 24.50 22.71
N LYS A 71 26.63 24.87 23.92
CA LYS A 71 26.51 23.94 25.06
C LYS A 71 25.54 22.79 24.76
N PHE A 72 24.47 23.05 24.03
CA PHE A 72 23.50 22.01 23.63
C PHE A 72 23.84 21.32 22.29
N ASN A 73 24.93 21.70 21.62
CA ASN A 73 25.29 21.24 20.29
C ASN A 73 24.19 21.49 19.23
N LEU A 74 23.50 22.63 19.34
CA LEU A 74 22.37 23.03 18.49
C LEU A 74 22.64 24.28 17.64
N LEU A 75 23.88 24.80 17.64
CA LEU A 75 24.22 26.07 17.00
C LEU A 75 23.97 26.05 15.48
N GLU A 76 24.42 25.01 14.78
CA GLU A 76 24.21 24.88 13.32
C GLU A 76 22.74 24.73 12.96
N ILE A 77 22.03 23.83 13.64
CA ILE A 77 20.60 23.59 13.44
C ILE A 77 19.79 24.87 13.70
N SER A 78 20.18 25.67 14.70
CA SER A 78 19.51 26.92 15.04
C SER A 78 19.73 28.01 13.99
N ILE A 79 20.92 28.07 13.37
CA ILE A 79 21.19 28.99 12.26
C ILE A 79 20.35 28.61 11.05
N ASP A 80 20.31 27.32 10.69
CA ASP A 80 19.51 26.84 9.57
C ASP A 80 18.01 27.08 9.79
N TYR A 81 17.51 26.80 11.00
CA TYR A 81 16.13 27.08 11.39
C TYR A 81 15.79 28.58 11.39
N ALA A 82 16.71 29.45 11.84
CA ALA A 82 16.52 30.90 11.78
C ALA A 82 16.32 31.40 10.34
N CYS A 83 17.06 30.83 9.38
CA CYS A 83 16.91 31.15 7.96
C CYS A 83 15.56 30.66 7.42
N GLU A 84 15.08 29.47 7.81
CA GLU A 84 13.79 28.93 7.37
C GLU A 84 12.59 29.77 7.83
N ILE A 85 12.67 30.39 9.02
CA ILE A 85 11.62 31.28 9.55
C ILE A 85 11.82 32.75 9.18
N TYR A 86 12.70 33.05 8.22
CA TYR A 86 13.01 34.40 7.72
C TYR A 86 13.57 35.37 8.79
N GLN A 87 14.20 34.85 9.86
CA GLN A 87 14.85 35.66 10.90
C GLN A 87 16.34 35.83 10.64
N PHE A 88 16.67 36.43 9.50
CA PHE A 88 18.05 36.56 9.01
C PHE A 88 18.94 37.39 9.93
N GLU A 89 18.46 38.47 10.53
CA GLU A 89 19.23 39.27 11.51
C GLU A 89 19.78 38.40 12.65
N PHE A 90 18.94 37.53 13.20
CA PHE A 90 19.36 36.60 14.26
C PHE A 90 20.30 35.51 13.73
N ALA A 91 20.07 35.01 12.51
CA ALA A 91 20.99 34.08 11.86
C ALA A 91 22.38 34.71 11.62
N PHE A 92 22.43 35.98 11.21
CA PHE A 92 23.65 36.78 11.03
C PHE A 92 24.40 36.92 12.36
N ASP A 93 23.70 37.24 13.44
CA ASP A 93 24.31 37.38 14.77
C ASP A 93 24.91 36.06 15.28
N LEU A 94 24.19 34.95 15.10
CA LEU A 94 24.66 33.62 15.48
C LEU A 94 25.84 33.16 14.61
N ALA A 95 25.78 33.33 13.30
CA ALA A 95 26.85 32.93 12.38
C ALA A 95 28.13 33.76 12.59
N ARG A 96 28.00 35.09 12.75
CA ARG A 96 29.14 36.00 12.96
C ARG A 96 29.96 35.65 14.20
N THR A 97 29.26 35.26 15.26
CA THR A 97 29.82 35.08 16.60
C THR A 97 30.21 33.62 16.86
N GLY A 98 29.37 32.67 16.44
CA GLY A 98 29.52 31.26 16.77
C GLY A 98 30.06 30.38 15.65
N MET A 99 29.77 30.68 14.38
CA MET A 99 30.11 29.78 13.27
C MET A 99 30.25 30.52 11.94
N LYS A 100 31.41 31.16 11.75
CA LYS A 100 31.71 31.98 10.56
C LYS A 100 31.67 31.21 9.23
N SER A 101 31.87 29.89 9.25
CA SER A 101 31.80 29.05 8.04
C SER A 101 30.42 29.04 7.39
N LYS A 102 29.35 29.20 8.19
CA LYS A 102 27.97 29.26 7.69
C LYS A 102 27.55 30.65 7.24
N MET A 103 28.46 31.63 7.29
CA MET A 103 28.14 33.00 6.95
C MET A 103 27.73 33.14 5.48
N SER A 104 28.42 32.43 4.58
CA SER A 104 28.06 32.34 3.17
C SER A 104 26.66 31.76 2.96
N ASP A 105 26.29 30.75 3.73
CA ASP A 105 25.01 30.05 3.59
C ASP A 105 23.84 30.93 4.06
N VAL A 106 24.03 31.71 5.12
CA VAL A 106 23.03 32.70 5.58
C VAL A 106 22.87 33.81 4.54
N HIS A 107 23.96 34.36 4.00
CA HIS A 107 23.90 35.35 2.91
C HIS A 107 23.18 34.78 1.68
N TYR A 108 23.44 33.53 1.31
CA TYR A 108 22.78 32.86 0.20
C TYR A 108 21.26 32.70 0.42
N LYS A 109 20.86 32.15 1.57
CA LYS A 109 19.43 31.98 1.90
C LYS A 109 18.71 33.35 2.01
N TYR A 110 19.40 34.38 2.49
CA TYR A 110 18.85 35.73 2.56
C TYR A 110 18.68 36.35 1.17
N ALA A 111 19.65 36.16 0.28
CA ALA A 111 19.57 36.60 -1.11
C ALA A 111 18.40 35.97 -1.86
N MET A 112 18.16 34.66 -1.68
CA MET A 112 17.00 33.97 -2.25
C MET A 112 15.66 34.56 -1.76
N ALA A 113 15.55 34.84 -0.45
CA ALA A 113 14.34 35.46 0.08
C ALA A 113 14.11 36.88 -0.47
N LEU A 114 15.19 37.65 -0.71
CA LEU A 114 15.11 38.97 -1.33
C LEU A 114 14.74 38.90 -2.82
N GLU A 115 15.18 37.85 -3.53
CA GLU A 115 14.78 37.56 -4.91
C GLU A 115 13.27 37.25 -5.00
N ASP A 116 12.75 36.41 -4.10
CA ASP A 116 11.32 36.11 -4.01
C ASP A 116 10.48 37.37 -3.70
N ASP A 117 11.02 38.29 -2.91
CA ASP A 117 10.43 39.60 -2.62
C ASP A 117 10.57 40.62 -3.78
N GLY A 118 11.31 40.27 -4.84
CA GLY A 118 11.57 41.13 -6.00
C GLY A 118 12.58 42.26 -5.77
N LYS A 119 13.37 42.21 -4.69
CA LYS A 119 14.39 43.22 -4.34
C LYS A 119 15.76 42.84 -4.92
N PHE A 120 15.86 42.83 -6.24
CA PHE A 120 17.02 42.32 -6.97
C PHE A 120 18.36 43.03 -6.64
N GLU A 121 18.36 44.35 -6.47
CA GLU A 121 19.58 45.10 -6.11
C GLU A 121 20.13 44.74 -4.72
N GLU A 122 19.24 44.41 -3.77
CA GLU A 122 19.63 43.96 -2.44
C GLU A 122 20.09 42.50 -2.49
N ALA A 123 19.36 41.65 -3.22
CA ALA A 123 19.71 40.25 -3.45
C ALA A 123 21.10 40.10 -4.09
N GLU A 124 21.43 40.92 -5.09
CA GLU A 124 22.76 40.94 -5.73
C GLU A 124 23.89 41.13 -4.71
N LYS A 125 23.75 42.13 -3.83
CA LYS A 125 24.76 42.43 -2.81
C LYS A 125 24.95 41.24 -1.87
N GLU A 126 23.87 40.55 -1.54
CA GLU A 126 23.90 39.39 -0.65
C GLU A 126 24.46 38.13 -1.34
N PHE A 127 24.14 37.89 -2.62
CA PHE A 127 24.74 36.83 -3.43
C PHE A 127 26.26 36.99 -3.60
N VAL A 128 26.72 38.24 -3.81
CA VAL A 128 28.16 38.55 -3.88
C VAL A 128 28.84 38.28 -2.52
N LYS A 129 28.21 38.68 -1.41
CA LYS A 129 28.70 38.36 -0.04
C LYS A 129 28.68 36.86 0.26
N ALA A 130 27.79 36.10 -0.37
CA ALA A 130 27.74 34.64 -0.29
C ALA A 130 28.81 33.93 -1.12
N HIS A 131 29.69 34.67 -1.82
CA HIS A 131 30.67 34.14 -2.78
C HIS A 131 30.03 33.36 -3.95
N LYS A 132 28.80 33.75 -4.31
CA LYS A 132 27.96 33.11 -5.32
C LYS A 132 27.42 34.14 -6.33
N PRO A 133 28.32 34.83 -7.07
CA PRO A 133 27.91 35.89 -8.01
C PRO A 133 27.16 35.33 -9.23
N ARG A 134 27.38 34.07 -9.59
CA ARG A 134 26.69 33.42 -10.70
C ARG A 134 25.18 33.35 -10.49
N GLU A 135 24.73 33.11 -9.27
CA GLU A 135 23.32 33.08 -8.92
C GLU A 135 22.67 34.46 -9.08
N ALA A 136 23.38 35.55 -8.77
CA ALA A 136 22.90 36.91 -9.08
C ALA A 136 22.79 37.17 -10.59
N VAL A 137 23.75 36.67 -11.39
CA VAL A 137 23.68 36.77 -12.86
C VAL A 137 22.47 36.01 -13.40
N LEU A 138 22.22 34.78 -12.92
CA LEU A 138 21.08 33.96 -13.33
C LEU A 138 19.74 34.59 -12.95
N MET A 139 19.65 35.19 -11.76
CA MET A 139 18.49 35.97 -11.31
C MET A 139 18.15 37.08 -12.32
N TYR A 140 19.13 37.88 -12.74
CA TYR A 140 18.91 38.94 -13.74
C TYR A 140 18.59 38.39 -15.14
N ILE A 141 19.20 37.27 -15.55
CA ILE A 141 18.85 36.59 -16.82
C ILE A 141 17.38 36.14 -16.81
N HIS A 142 16.91 35.54 -15.71
CA HIS A 142 15.54 35.09 -15.57
C HIS A 142 14.54 36.25 -15.64
N ASN A 143 14.88 37.40 -15.04
CA ASN A 143 14.09 38.62 -15.12
C ASN A 143 14.26 39.41 -16.44
N GLN A 144 15.04 38.90 -17.39
CA GLN A 144 15.36 39.55 -18.68
C GLN A 144 16.05 40.92 -18.55
N ASP A 145 16.68 41.21 -17.41
CA ASP A 145 17.44 42.43 -17.20
C ASP A 145 18.90 42.22 -17.64
N TRP A 146 19.11 42.27 -18.95
CA TRP A 146 20.41 42.00 -19.57
C TRP A 146 21.49 43.01 -19.18
N ALA A 147 21.10 44.26 -18.89
CA ALA A 147 22.04 45.32 -18.55
C ALA A 147 22.70 45.05 -17.18
N ASN A 148 21.89 44.70 -16.18
CA ASN A 148 22.40 44.33 -14.87
C ASN A 148 23.08 42.95 -14.88
N ALA A 149 22.54 41.97 -15.60
CA ALA A 149 23.19 40.66 -15.75
C ALA A 149 24.60 40.77 -16.33
N GLN A 150 24.79 41.60 -17.37
CA GLN A 150 26.11 41.80 -17.99
C GLN A 150 27.06 42.54 -17.04
N ARG A 151 26.59 43.59 -16.34
CA ARG A 151 27.39 44.33 -15.36
C ARG A 151 27.92 43.39 -14.26
N VAL A 152 27.03 42.61 -13.65
CA VAL A 152 27.39 41.70 -12.55
C VAL A 152 28.32 40.59 -13.03
N ALA A 153 28.08 40.04 -14.22
CA ALA A 153 28.98 39.05 -14.82
C ALA A 153 30.37 39.64 -15.10
N GLU A 154 30.47 40.83 -15.71
CA GLU A 154 31.78 41.45 -15.98
C GLU A 154 32.56 41.81 -14.71
N GLU A 155 31.85 42.23 -13.65
CA GLU A 155 32.47 42.69 -12.40
C GLU A 155 32.85 41.54 -11.45
N HIS A 156 32.02 40.48 -11.37
CA HIS A 156 32.15 39.44 -10.35
C HIS A 156 32.30 38.02 -10.90
N ASP A 157 31.87 37.74 -12.13
CA ASP A 157 31.95 36.38 -12.73
C ASP A 157 32.13 36.40 -14.26
N PRO A 158 33.37 36.64 -14.74
CA PRO A 158 33.65 36.77 -16.18
C PRO A 158 33.26 35.56 -17.02
N ASP A 159 33.22 34.37 -16.42
CA ASP A 159 32.84 33.13 -17.10
C ASP A 159 31.34 33.11 -17.47
N SER A 160 30.50 33.79 -16.69
CA SER A 160 29.05 33.90 -16.96
C SER A 160 28.70 34.93 -18.03
N VAL A 161 29.64 35.78 -18.47
CA VAL A 161 29.38 36.79 -19.53
C VAL A 161 28.90 36.14 -20.81
N ALA A 162 29.46 34.99 -21.19
CA ALA A 162 29.03 34.24 -22.37
C ALA A 162 27.58 33.75 -22.23
N GLU A 163 27.16 33.34 -21.04
CA GLU A 163 25.80 32.86 -20.75
C GLU A 163 24.76 34.00 -20.86
N VAL A 164 25.10 35.19 -20.33
CA VAL A 164 24.27 36.41 -20.46
C VAL A 164 24.08 36.79 -21.94
N LEU A 165 25.17 36.83 -22.71
CA LEU A 165 25.12 37.19 -24.13
C LEU A 165 24.30 36.20 -24.96
N LEU A 166 24.33 34.91 -24.62
CA LEU A 166 23.51 33.87 -25.24
C LEU A 166 22.01 34.06 -24.94
N GLY A 167 21.67 34.40 -23.69
CA GLY A 167 20.31 34.73 -23.29
C GLY A 167 19.78 35.95 -24.05
N GLN A 168 20.55 37.03 -24.06
CA GLN A 168 20.21 38.27 -24.78
C GLN A 168 20.06 38.03 -26.29
N ALA A 169 20.92 37.21 -26.90
CA ALA A 169 20.84 36.88 -28.32
C ALA A 169 19.49 36.23 -28.69
N LYS A 170 18.93 35.34 -27.85
CA LYS A 170 17.63 34.71 -28.11
C LYS A 170 16.48 35.71 -28.15
N ASP A 171 16.49 36.68 -27.23
CA ASP A 171 15.47 37.72 -27.16
C ASP A 171 15.55 38.68 -28.36
N VAL A 172 16.77 39.07 -28.72
CA VAL A 172 17.06 39.92 -29.89
C VAL A 172 16.70 39.23 -31.22
N PHE A 173 16.91 37.91 -31.31
CA PHE A 173 16.50 37.12 -32.47
C PHE A 173 14.98 37.09 -32.62
N SER A 174 14.26 36.92 -31.51
CA SER A 174 12.80 36.95 -31.47
C SER A 174 12.25 38.33 -31.90
N SER A 175 12.99 39.39 -31.60
CA SER A 175 12.72 40.77 -32.03
C SER A 175 13.11 41.07 -33.49
N LYS A 176 13.59 40.07 -34.26
CA LYS A 176 14.03 40.17 -35.67
C LYS A 176 15.17 41.15 -35.93
N ASN A 177 15.96 41.51 -34.91
CA ASN A 177 17.13 42.37 -35.07
C ASN A 177 18.39 41.53 -35.30
N TYR A 178 18.53 41.00 -36.51
CA TYR A 178 19.61 40.07 -36.90
C TYR A 178 21.04 40.65 -36.78
N PRO A 179 21.32 41.92 -37.11
CA PRO A 179 22.66 42.49 -36.94
C PRO A 179 23.09 42.55 -35.47
N HIS A 180 22.17 42.87 -34.57
CA HIS A 180 22.48 42.91 -33.14
C HIS A 180 22.64 41.49 -32.57
N PHE A 181 21.82 40.54 -33.02
CA PHE A 181 21.95 39.11 -32.71
C PHE A 181 23.34 38.54 -33.09
N GLU A 182 23.79 38.79 -34.32
CA GLU A 182 25.12 38.37 -34.77
C GLU A 182 26.23 38.96 -33.89
N SER A 183 26.13 40.26 -33.58
CA SER A 183 27.13 40.92 -32.73
C SER A 183 27.24 40.31 -31.33
N LEU A 184 26.12 39.88 -30.74
CA LEU A 184 26.09 39.27 -29.40
C LEU A 184 26.70 37.86 -29.41
N LEU A 185 26.36 37.03 -30.40
CA LEU A 185 26.89 35.67 -30.51
C LEU A 185 28.38 35.63 -30.90
N LEU A 186 28.83 36.61 -31.67
CA LEU A 186 30.26 36.78 -31.97
C LEU A 186 31.04 37.22 -30.73
N ARG A 187 30.50 38.14 -29.92
CA ARG A 187 31.08 38.51 -28.62
C ARG A 187 31.11 37.33 -27.65
N ALA A 188 30.12 36.43 -27.71
CA ALA A 188 30.08 35.19 -26.94
C ALA A 188 30.99 34.07 -27.49
N GLN A 189 31.73 34.31 -28.58
CA GLN A 189 32.58 33.33 -29.28
C GLN A 189 31.83 32.08 -29.75
N ARG A 190 30.54 32.20 -30.10
CA ARG A 190 29.70 31.10 -30.60
C ARG A 190 29.07 31.39 -31.98
N PRO A 191 29.89 31.56 -33.05
CA PRO A 191 29.38 31.78 -34.41
C PRO A 191 28.59 30.58 -34.97
N GLU A 192 28.84 29.37 -34.46
CA GLU A 192 28.13 28.14 -34.86
C GLU A 192 26.62 28.23 -34.59
N LEU A 193 26.23 28.90 -33.51
CA LEU A 193 24.81 29.04 -33.15
C LEU A 193 24.08 29.97 -34.11
N ILE A 194 24.75 30.99 -34.67
CA ILE A 194 24.15 31.88 -35.67
C ILE A 194 23.70 31.06 -36.89
N ILE A 195 24.57 30.18 -37.37
CA ILE A 195 24.29 29.30 -38.52
C ILE A 195 23.07 28.43 -38.22
N LYS A 196 23.04 27.78 -37.05
CA LYS A 196 21.93 26.91 -36.65
C LYS A 196 20.60 27.66 -36.56
N TYR A 197 20.57 28.83 -35.90
CA TYR A 197 19.35 29.65 -35.82
C TYR A 197 18.85 30.11 -37.20
N TYR A 198 19.76 30.40 -38.14
CA TYR A 198 19.42 30.74 -39.51
C TYR A 198 18.95 29.54 -40.34
N GLN A 199 19.54 28.35 -40.15
CA GLN A 199 19.07 27.10 -40.74
C GLN A 199 17.64 26.76 -40.28
N ASP A 200 17.40 26.77 -38.96
CA ASP A 200 16.10 26.47 -38.35
C ASP A 200 15.01 27.46 -38.82
N SER A 201 15.41 28.69 -39.17
CA SER A 201 14.50 29.73 -39.67
C SER A 201 14.40 29.80 -41.20
N GLY A 202 15.06 28.88 -41.93
CA GLY A 202 15.04 28.82 -43.39
C GLY A 202 15.83 29.94 -44.10
N MET A 203 16.66 30.70 -43.38
CA MET A 203 17.45 31.82 -43.91
C MET A 203 18.82 31.33 -44.39
N TRP A 204 18.82 30.42 -45.37
CA TRP A 204 20.01 29.73 -45.87
C TRP A 204 21.08 30.66 -46.48
N VAL A 205 20.65 31.75 -47.11
CA VAL A 205 21.58 32.72 -47.71
C VAL A 205 22.41 33.42 -46.63
N ASP A 206 21.78 33.80 -45.52
CA ASP A 206 22.46 34.41 -44.38
C ASP A 206 23.28 33.40 -43.58
N ALA A 207 22.80 32.16 -43.45
CA ALA A 207 23.58 31.06 -42.86
C ALA A 207 24.89 30.80 -43.63
N LEU A 208 24.82 30.76 -44.96
CA LEU A 208 25.99 30.59 -45.85
C LEU A 208 26.92 31.80 -45.79
N ARG A 209 26.39 33.03 -45.69
CA ARG A 209 27.19 34.25 -45.51
C ARG A 209 27.99 34.20 -44.22
N VAL A 210 27.33 33.96 -43.08
CA VAL A 210 27.98 33.90 -41.76
C VAL A 210 28.98 32.74 -41.69
N CYS A 211 28.63 31.57 -42.25
CA CYS A 211 29.55 30.44 -42.32
C CYS A 211 30.81 30.79 -43.13
N ARG A 212 30.67 31.53 -44.24
CA ARG A 212 31.82 31.97 -45.06
C ARG A 212 32.73 32.94 -44.32
N GLU A 213 32.14 33.84 -43.53
CA GLU A 213 32.88 34.92 -42.84
C GLU A 213 33.58 34.43 -41.57
N TYR A 214 32.91 33.60 -40.76
CA TYR A 214 33.38 33.25 -39.42
C TYR A 214 33.79 31.78 -39.25
N LEU A 215 33.31 30.86 -40.09
CA LEU A 215 33.57 29.41 -40.00
C LEU A 215 33.81 28.74 -41.38
N PRO A 216 34.88 29.11 -42.12
CA PRO A 216 35.09 28.65 -43.50
C PRO A 216 35.19 27.13 -43.65
N ASN A 217 35.64 26.43 -42.61
CA ASN A 217 35.81 24.98 -42.62
C ASN A 217 34.47 24.21 -42.60
N HIS A 218 33.38 24.82 -42.13
CA HIS A 218 32.03 24.21 -42.11
C HIS A 218 31.21 24.50 -43.38
N LEU A 219 31.73 25.36 -44.26
CA LEU A 219 31.06 25.79 -45.49
C LEU A 219 30.75 24.65 -46.47
N PRO A 220 31.64 23.67 -46.72
CA PRO A 220 31.33 22.55 -47.63
C PRO A 220 30.18 21.67 -47.14
N ALA A 221 30.06 21.48 -45.83
CA ALA A 221 28.98 20.70 -45.22
C ALA A 221 27.63 21.44 -45.33
N LEU A 222 27.63 22.74 -45.01
CA LEU A 222 26.44 23.58 -45.10
C LEU A 222 25.94 23.74 -46.56
N GLN A 223 26.85 23.80 -47.53
CA GLN A 223 26.51 23.82 -48.95
C GLN A 223 25.90 22.49 -49.40
N ALA A 224 26.42 21.35 -48.94
CA ALA A 224 25.82 20.05 -49.25
C ALA A 224 24.40 19.92 -48.67
N GLU A 225 24.14 20.44 -47.47
CA GLU A 225 22.80 20.51 -46.88
C GLU A 225 21.88 21.45 -47.68
N TYR A 226 22.38 22.63 -48.07
CA TYR A 226 21.63 23.55 -48.93
C TYR A 226 21.31 22.95 -50.30
N ASP A 227 22.23 22.20 -50.91
CA ASP A 227 22.03 21.55 -52.20
C ASP A 227 21.05 20.36 -52.09
N GLN A 228 21.01 19.66 -50.96
CA GLN A 228 19.98 18.65 -50.67
C GLN A 228 18.58 19.28 -50.53
N VAL A 229 18.47 20.41 -49.84
CA VAL A 229 17.20 21.14 -49.68
C VAL A 229 16.80 21.84 -51.00
N GLY A 230 17.76 22.34 -51.78
CA GLY A 230 17.55 22.94 -53.09
C GLY A 230 17.19 21.92 -54.18
N ALA A 231 17.58 20.65 -54.02
CA ALA A 231 17.20 19.56 -54.91
C ALA A 231 15.73 19.09 -54.77
N GLU A 232 14.99 19.58 -53.77
CA GLU A 232 13.54 19.33 -53.63
C GLU A 232 12.68 20.21 -54.56
N GLY A 233 13.30 21.14 -55.30
CA GLY A 233 12.61 21.98 -56.29
C GLY A 233 12.76 21.50 -57.73
N SER A 234 12.24 20.31 -58.09
CA SER A 234 11.83 19.88 -59.46
C SER A 234 12.19 18.43 -59.83
N ARG A 235 11.44 17.43 -59.33
CA ARG A 235 11.24 16.16 -60.06
C ARG A 235 9.78 15.72 -59.96
N ASP A 236 9.13 15.71 -61.12
CA ASP A 236 7.71 15.39 -61.27
C ASP A 236 7.44 13.89 -61.08
N VAL A 237 6.38 13.52 -60.39
CA VAL A 237 6.12 12.15 -59.93
C VAL A 237 5.72 11.24 -61.08
N ASP A 238 5.05 11.83 -62.06
CA ASP A 238 4.71 11.16 -63.31
C ASP A 238 5.96 10.73 -64.09
N SER A 239 7.08 11.45 -63.96
CA SER A 239 8.35 11.08 -64.60
C SER A 239 8.99 9.85 -63.95
N LEU A 240 8.89 9.70 -62.62
CA LEU A 240 9.39 8.54 -61.89
C LEU A 240 8.58 7.27 -62.19
N LEU A 241 7.25 7.40 -62.29
CA LEU A 241 6.37 6.29 -62.65
C LEU A 241 6.56 5.85 -64.11
N ALA A 242 6.74 6.80 -65.04
CA ALA A 242 7.05 6.48 -66.43
C ALA A 242 8.40 5.76 -66.56
N GLN A 243 9.41 6.24 -65.82
CA GLN A 243 10.72 5.60 -65.78
C GLN A 243 10.63 4.19 -65.19
N ALA A 244 9.91 3.97 -64.09
CA ALA A 244 9.75 2.63 -63.53
C ALA A 244 9.18 1.62 -64.54
N LYS A 245 8.17 2.03 -65.33
CA LYS A 245 7.55 1.18 -66.37
C LYS A 245 8.49 0.86 -67.54
N GLU A 246 9.36 1.80 -67.90
CA GLU A 246 10.37 1.56 -68.94
C GLU A 246 11.38 0.49 -68.50
N TRP A 247 11.80 0.53 -67.24
CA TRP A 247 12.71 -0.45 -66.67
C TRP A 247 12.05 -1.83 -66.49
N GLU A 248 10.75 -1.86 -66.18
CA GLU A 248 9.94 -3.08 -66.19
C GLU A 248 9.89 -3.73 -67.60
N GLN A 249 9.63 -2.94 -68.65
CA GLN A 249 9.60 -3.44 -70.03
C GLN A 249 10.96 -3.95 -70.52
N ASN A 250 12.05 -3.38 -70.01
CA ASN A 250 13.41 -3.78 -70.31
C ASN A 250 13.89 -5.00 -69.49
N GLY A 251 13.07 -5.50 -68.54
CA GLY A 251 13.39 -6.64 -67.69
C GLY A 251 14.33 -6.32 -66.52
N GLU A 252 14.59 -5.05 -66.24
CA GLU A 252 15.45 -4.58 -65.14
C GLU A 252 14.63 -4.34 -63.85
N TYR A 253 14.06 -5.41 -63.30
CA TYR A 253 13.07 -5.35 -62.22
C TYR A 253 13.58 -4.72 -60.91
N LYS A 254 14.85 -4.92 -60.54
CA LYS A 254 15.43 -4.32 -59.31
C LYS A 254 15.42 -2.80 -59.37
N ALA A 255 15.87 -2.25 -60.49
CA ALA A 255 15.95 -0.81 -60.66
C ALA A 255 14.56 -0.17 -60.87
N ALA A 256 13.60 -0.91 -61.44
CA ALA A 256 12.20 -0.52 -61.44
C ALA A 256 11.63 -0.39 -60.01
N VAL A 257 11.89 -1.38 -59.14
CA VAL A 257 11.50 -1.35 -57.72
C VAL A 257 12.18 -0.20 -56.97
N ASP A 258 13.49 0.01 -57.15
CA ASP A 258 14.21 1.14 -56.56
C ASP A 258 13.68 2.50 -57.02
N CYS A 259 13.19 2.59 -58.27
CA CYS A 259 12.58 3.80 -58.80
C CYS A 259 11.20 4.05 -58.15
N LEU A 260 10.36 3.02 -58.05
CA LEU A 260 9.04 3.10 -57.39
C LEU A 260 9.16 3.43 -55.90
N LEU A 261 10.21 2.94 -55.23
CA LEU A 261 10.53 3.27 -53.84
C LEU A 261 10.94 4.73 -53.61
N LYS A 262 11.34 5.47 -54.67
CA LYS A 262 11.61 6.92 -54.55
C LYS A 262 10.31 7.72 -54.44
N VAL A 263 9.18 7.18 -54.90
CA VAL A 263 7.87 7.81 -54.71
C VAL A 263 7.48 7.69 -53.24
N ASN A 264 7.49 8.81 -52.52
CA ASN A 264 7.24 8.89 -51.08
C ASN A 264 6.54 10.22 -50.74
N THR A 265 6.31 10.44 -49.44
CA THR A 265 5.64 11.64 -48.92
C THR A 265 6.43 12.94 -49.10
N SER A 266 7.73 12.90 -49.44
CA SER A 266 8.51 14.11 -49.75
C SER A 266 8.31 14.57 -51.19
N ILE A 267 7.88 13.69 -52.11
CA ILE A 267 7.66 14.03 -53.52
C ILE A 267 6.17 14.20 -53.85
N THR A 268 5.26 13.40 -53.24
CA THR A 268 3.80 13.60 -53.36
C THR A 268 3.09 13.67 -52.03
N LYS A 269 2.05 14.51 -51.98
CA LYS A 269 1.06 14.51 -50.90
C LYS A 269 -0.09 13.52 -51.14
N ASP A 270 -0.23 13.00 -52.36
CA ASP A 270 -1.30 12.07 -52.72
C ASP A 270 -0.95 10.64 -52.28
N GLN A 271 -1.49 10.24 -51.13
CA GLN A 271 -1.34 8.89 -50.57
C GLN A 271 -1.78 7.77 -51.53
N SER A 272 -2.72 8.03 -52.44
CA SER A 272 -3.21 7.00 -53.37
C SER A 272 -2.18 6.60 -54.43
N THR A 273 -1.37 7.56 -54.89
CA THR A 273 -0.27 7.31 -55.85
C THR A 273 0.89 6.56 -55.19
N ILE A 274 1.21 6.90 -53.94
CA ILE A 274 2.23 6.22 -53.14
C ILE A 274 1.83 4.75 -52.91
N ILE A 275 0.56 4.51 -52.53
CA ILE A 275 0.03 3.14 -52.35
C ILE A 275 0.18 2.35 -53.64
N LYS A 276 -0.27 2.89 -54.79
CA LYS A 276 -0.18 2.19 -56.07
C LYS A 276 1.26 1.87 -56.46
N ALA A 277 2.17 2.83 -56.34
CA ALA A 277 3.58 2.65 -56.66
C ALA A 277 4.22 1.56 -55.78
N TRP A 278 3.92 1.54 -54.47
CA TRP A 278 4.45 0.54 -53.56
C TRP A 278 3.79 -0.83 -53.70
N THR A 279 2.51 -0.88 -54.12
CA THR A 279 1.84 -2.14 -54.48
C THR A 279 2.45 -2.77 -55.72
N GLU A 280 2.70 -1.97 -56.76
CA GLU A 280 3.38 -2.41 -57.98
C GLU A 280 4.81 -2.88 -57.68
N ALA A 281 5.55 -2.15 -56.85
CA ALA A 281 6.88 -2.54 -56.39
C ALA A 281 6.87 -3.87 -55.60
N ALA A 282 5.87 -4.08 -54.75
CA ALA A 282 5.68 -5.32 -53.99
C ALA A 282 5.40 -6.52 -54.92
N GLU A 283 4.51 -6.36 -55.90
CA GLU A 283 4.22 -7.41 -56.88
C GLU A 283 5.44 -7.77 -57.72
N LEU A 284 6.19 -6.76 -58.18
CA LEU A 284 7.42 -6.96 -58.94
C LEU A 284 8.47 -7.71 -58.10
N THR A 285 8.57 -7.37 -56.82
CA THR A 285 9.49 -8.02 -55.88
C THR A 285 9.12 -9.49 -55.66
N THR A 286 7.85 -9.81 -55.47
CA THR A 286 7.41 -11.19 -55.23
C THR A 286 7.43 -12.06 -56.49
N LYS A 287 7.18 -11.50 -57.68
CA LYS A 287 7.08 -12.26 -58.94
C LYS A 287 8.41 -12.45 -59.67
N TYR A 288 9.32 -11.47 -59.61
CA TYR A 288 10.46 -11.41 -60.53
C TYR A 288 11.83 -11.30 -59.83
N LEU A 289 11.90 -10.99 -58.53
CA LEU A 289 13.17 -10.94 -57.80
C LEU A 289 13.38 -12.24 -57.02
N GLU A 290 14.60 -12.79 -57.09
CA GLU A 290 14.98 -14.02 -56.38
C GLU A 290 16.24 -13.81 -55.51
N GLY A 291 16.39 -14.65 -54.48
CA GLY A 291 17.57 -14.68 -53.62
C GLY A 291 17.81 -13.40 -52.82
N GLN A 292 19.07 -12.97 -52.73
CA GLN A 292 19.50 -11.88 -51.84
C GLN A 292 18.89 -10.51 -52.21
N GLN A 293 18.60 -10.29 -53.49
CA GLN A 293 17.99 -9.04 -53.97
C GLN A 293 16.53 -8.90 -53.51
N ALA A 294 15.78 -9.99 -53.50
CA ALA A 294 14.40 -10.00 -53.01
C ALA A 294 14.35 -9.73 -51.49
N VAL A 295 15.30 -10.28 -50.72
CA VAL A 295 15.40 -10.07 -49.26
C VAL A 295 15.67 -8.60 -48.93
N GLU A 296 16.60 -7.96 -49.65
CA GLU A 296 16.92 -6.55 -49.47
C GLU A 296 15.70 -5.66 -49.74
N MET A 297 14.99 -5.92 -50.84
CA MET A 297 13.81 -5.15 -51.20
C MET A 297 12.65 -5.38 -50.23
N ALA A 298 12.41 -6.62 -49.79
CA ALA A 298 11.39 -6.95 -48.80
C ALA A 298 11.60 -6.21 -47.46
N LYS A 299 12.86 -6.12 -46.98
CA LYS A 299 13.19 -5.38 -45.74
C LYS A 299 12.93 -3.88 -45.84
N VAL A 300 12.95 -3.31 -47.04
CA VAL A 300 12.65 -1.87 -47.27
C VAL A 300 11.16 -1.65 -47.53
N LEU A 301 10.54 -2.50 -48.34
CA LEU A 301 9.11 -2.42 -48.70
C LEU A 301 8.21 -2.73 -47.51
N GLY A 302 8.53 -3.74 -46.70
CA GLY A 302 7.67 -4.20 -45.62
C GLY A 302 7.32 -3.12 -44.59
N PRO A 303 8.29 -2.41 -43.98
CA PRO A 303 7.99 -1.31 -43.05
C PRO A 303 7.21 -0.16 -43.70
N ARG A 304 7.47 0.12 -44.99
CA ARG A 304 6.76 1.17 -45.74
C ARG A 304 5.29 0.78 -45.98
N LEU A 305 5.03 -0.47 -46.36
CA LEU A 305 3.67 -0.99 -46.54
C LEU A 305 2.89 -1.06 -45.22
N LEU A 306 3.56 -1.41 -44.11
CA LEU A 306 2.96 -1.33 -42.77
C LEU A 306 2.57 0.10 -42.40
N GLY A 307 3.40 1.09 -42.73
CA GLY A 307 3.11 2.51 -42.51
C GLY A 307 1.86 3.02 -43.26
N VAL A 308 1.46 2.35 -44.34
CA VAL A 308 0.27 2.69 -45.15
C VAL A 308 -0.88 1.71 -44.92
N GLN A 309 -0.83 0.95 -43.83
CA GLN A 309 -1.88 -0.01 -43.43
C GLN A 309 -2.14 -1.14 -44.45
N GLN A 310 -1.22 -1.40 -45.38
CA GLN A 310 -1.31 -2.51 -46.34
C GLN A 310 -0.67 -3.79 -45.78
N HIS A 311 -1.22 -4.28 -44.67
CA HIS A 311 -0.63 -5.37 -43.90
C HIS A 311 -0.62 -6.72 -44.64
N ASN A 312 -1.70 -7.05 -45.36
CA ASN A 312 -1.80 -8.30 -46.12
C ASN A 312 -0.75 -8.38 -47.24
N LEU A 313 -0.49 -7.27 -47.93
CA LEU A 313 0.51 -7.22 -48.99
C LEU A 313 1.93 -7.28 -48.43
N ALA A 314 2.20 -6.58 -47.31
CA ALA A 314 3.47 -6.66 -46.62
C ALA A 314 3.80 -8.11 -46.18
N ALA A 315 2.80 -8.81 -45.64
CA ALA A 315 2.94 -10.22 -45.26
C ALA A 315 3.24 -11.12 -46.46
N GLN A 316 2.57 -10.91 -47.61
CA GLN A 316 2.82 -11.66 -48.84
C GLN A 316 4.24 -11.44 -49.38
N VAL A 317 4.75 -10.20 -49.33
CA VAL A 317 6.13 -9.90 -49.72
C VAL A 317 7.13 -10.64 -48.84
N TYR A 318 6.92 -10.68 -47.52
CA TYR A 318 7.79 -11.43 -46.62
C TYR A 318 7.70 -12.95 -46.82
N LEU A 319 6.49 -13.49 -47.04
CA LEU A 319 6.29 -14.91 -47.33
C LEU A 319 6.93 -15.34 -48.66
N GLY A 320 6.87 -14.49 -49.69
CA GLY A 320 7.47 -14.77 -50.99
C GLY A 320 9.00 -14.84 -50.98
N VAL A 321 9.63 -14.40 -49.88
CA VAL A 321 11.09 -14.36 -49.70
C VAL A 321 11.52 -15.23 -48.51
N ASP A 322 10.65 -16.14 -48.06
CA ASP A 322 10.89 -17.05 -46.92
C ASP A 322 11.22 -16.34 -45.58
N MET A 323 10.85 -15.06 -45.44
CA MET A 323 10.94 -14.31 -44.17
C MET A 323 9.70 -14.57 -43.30
N ILE A 324 9.55 -15.83 -42.86
CA ILE A 324 8.34 -16.34 -42.19
C ILE A 324 8.05 -15.61 -40.88
N LYS A 325 9.09 -15.30 -40.09
CA LYS A 325 8.94 -14.60 -38.81
C LYS A 325 8.39 -13.18 -38.99
N GLU A 326 8.96 -12.43 -39.93
CA GLU A 326 8.52 -11.07 -40.24
C GLU A 326 7.09 -11.07 -40.79
N ALA A 327 6.71 -12.07 -41.61
CA ALA A 327 5.33 -12.25 -42.05
C ALA A 327 4.37 -12.52 -40.87
N ILE A 328 4.73 -13.41 -39.94
CA ILE A 328 3.94 -13.67 -38.73
C ILE A 328 3.79 -12.40 -37.89
N ASP A 329 4.88 -11.66 -37.68
CA ASP A 329 4.85 -10.39 -36.95
C ASP A 329 3.94 -9.37 -37.65
N THR A 330 3.92 -9.30 -39.00
CA THR A 330 2.98 -8.42 -39.70
C THR A 330 1.51 -8.80 -39.52
N PHE A 331 1.17 -10.10 -39.51
CA PHE A 331 -0.19 -10.55 -39.20
C PHE A 331 -0.59 -10.28 -37.75
N ILE A 332 0.36 -10.40 -36.81
CA ILE A 332 0.15 -10.04 -35.40
C ILE A 332 -0.14 -8.53 -35.28
N HIS A 333 0.61 -7.68 -35.97
CA HIS A 333 0.36 -6.22 -35.98
C HIS A 333 -0.98 -5.86 -36.61
N ALA A 334 -1.45 -6.65 -37.58
CA ALA A 334 -2.76 -6.48 -38.22
C ALA A 334 -3.93 -7.08 -37.42
N GLU A 335 -3.66 -7.65 -36.23
CA GLU A 335 -4.64 -8.38 -35.40
C GLU A 335 -5.29 -9.59 -36.10
N GLU A 336 -4.67 -10.11 -37.17
CA GLU A 336 -5.14 -11.25 -37.94
C GLU A 336 -4.58 -12.58 -37.40
N TRP A 337 -4.88 -12.88 -36.13
CA TRP A 337 -4.33 -14.03 -35.39
C TRP A 337 -4.55 -15.40 -36.05
N ASN A 338 -5.71 -15.59 -36.69
CA ASN A 338 -6.02 -16.83 -37.40
C ASN A 338 -5.07 -17.08 -38.59
N LYS A 339 -4.69 -16.03 -39.32
CA LYS A 339 -3.74 -16.14 -40.43
C LYS A 339 -2.32 -16.34 -39.91
N ALA A 340 -1.92 -15.61 -38.86
CA ALA A 340 -0.63 -15.80 -38.20
C ALA A 340 -0.44 -17.25 -37.72
N LYS A 341 -1.44 -17.81 -37.03
CA LYS A 341 -1.39 -19.20 -36.53
C LYS A 341 -1.37 -20.23 -37.65
N ARG A 342 -2.11 -19.99 -38.74
CA ARG A 342 -2.09 -20.85 -39.92
C ARG A 342 -0.73 -20.87 -40.60
N VAL A 343 -0.12 -19.69 -40.78
CA VAL A 343 1.21 -19.53 -41.37
C VAL A 343 2.27 -20.22 -40.52
N ALA A 344 2.23 -20.04 -39.19
CA ALA A 344 3.10 -20.75 -38.26
C ALA A 344 2.92 -22.28 -38.39
N LYS A 345 1.68 -22.77 -38.42
CA LYS A 345 1.40 -24.22 -38.53
C LYS A 345 1.85 -24.84 -39.85
N GLU A 346 1.62 -24.15 -40.96
CA GLU A 346 1.83 -24.68 -42.31
C GLU A 346 3.29 -24.55 -42.78
N LEU A 347 3.98 -23.47 -42.41
CA LEU A 347 5.34 -23.19 -42.89
C LEU A 347 6.43 -23.50 -41.85
N GLU A 348 6.23 -23.09 -40.59
CA GLU A 348 7.26 -23.30 -39.56
C GLU A 348 6.66 -23.46 -38.14
N PRO A 349 6.39 -24.72 -37.71
CA PRO A 349 5.68 -24.99 -36.45
C PRO A 349 6.39 -24.51 -35.18
N SER A 350 7.68 -24.19 -35.24
CA SER A 350 8.43 -23.64 -34.10
C SER A 350 7.89 -22.28 -33.64
N TYR A 351 7.19 -21.54 -34.52
CA TYR A 351 6.58 -20.26 -34.19
C TYR A 351 5.15 -20.35 -33.66
N GLU A 352 4.53 -21.53 -33.55
CA GLU A 352 3.17 -21.65 -32.98
C GLU A 352 3.13 -21.16 -31.53
N GLU A 353 4.11 -21.54 -30.70
CA GLU A 353 4.23 -21.10 -29.31
C GLU A 353 4.43 -19.58 -29.22
N TYR A 354 5.22 -19.02 -30.14
CA TYR A 354 5.44 -17.57 -30.24
C TYR A 354 4.14 -16.80 -30.54
N VAL A 355 3.34 -17.28 -31.49
CA VAL A 355 2.04 -16.65 -31.83
C VAL A 355 1.07 -16.75 -30.66
N ASP A 356 1.01 -17.92 -30.01
CA ASP A 356 0.11 -18.14 -28.87
C ASP A 356 0.49 -17.26 -27.67
N ASP A 357 1.77 -17.08 -27.37
CA ASP A 357 2.21 -16.18 -26.30
C ASP A 357 1.97 -14.70 -26.61
N ARG A 358 2.13 -14.28 -27.88
CA ARG A 358 1.78 -12.92 -28.31
C ARG A 358 0.27 -12.68 -28.23
N TYR A 359 -0.53 -13.69 -28.58
CA TYR A 359 -2.00 -13.62 -28.48
C TYR A 359 -2.47 -13.52 -27.03
N LYS A 360 -1.94 -14.35 -26.12
CA LYS A 360 -2.21 -14.26 -24.67
C LYS A 360 -1.89 -12.87 -24.13
N ASN A 361 -0.74 -12.31 -24.49
CA ASN A 361 -0.32 -10.98 -24.04
C ASN A 361 -1.23 -9.87 -24.58
N TRP A 362 -1.70 -9.98 -25.83
CA TRP A 362 -2.68 -9.05 -26.39
C TRP A 362 -4.03 -9.13 -25.67
N LEU A 363 -4.53 -10.35 -25.41
CA LEU A 363 -5.77 -10.57 -24.66
C LEU A 363 -5.70 -10.01 -23.22
N ARG A 364 -4.57 -10.20 -22.54
CA ARG A 364 -4.31 -9.59 -21.21
C ARG A 364 -4.34 -8.07 -21.28
N LYS A 365 -3.68 -7.44 -22.26
CA LYS A 365 -3.70 -5.98 -22.45
C LYS A 365 -5.09 -5.42 -22.76
N GLN A 366 -5.91 -6.15 -23.51
CA GLN A 366 -7.28 -5.76 -23.85
C GLN A 366 -8.29 -6.07 -22.73
N GLY A 367 -7.87 -6.76 -21.65
CA GLY A 367 -8.75 -7.14 -20.55
C GLY A 367 -9.79 -8.21 -20.90
N ARG A 368 -9.61 -8.95 -22.00
CA ARG A 368 -10.60 -9.94 -22.50
C ARG A 368 -10.42 -11.30 -21.84
N ALA A 369 -10.88 -11.43 -20.60
CA ALA A 369 -10.73 -12.65 -19.80
C ALA A 369 -11.45 -13.88 -20.39
N GLU A 370 -12.63 -13.73 -20.98
CA GLU A 370 -13.39 -14.87 -21.54
C GLU A 370 -12.66 -15.54 -22.71
N GLN A 371 -12.14 -14.75 -23.65
CA GLN A 371 -11.36 -15.26 -24.79
C GLN A 371 -10.00 -15.81 -24.35
N LEU A 372 -9.46 -15.31 -23.24
CA LEU A 372 -8.24 -15.85 -22.65
C LEU A 372 -8.49 -17.20 -21.98
N ALA A 373 -9.69 -17.43 -21.44
CA ALA A 373 -10.02 -18.69 -20.78
C ALA A 373 -9.97 -19.90 -21.73
N ASP A 374 -10.25 -19.70 -23.02
CA ASP A 374 -10.15 -20.75 -24.04
C ASP A 374 -8.71 -21.22 -24.31
N VAL A 375 -7.71 -20.36 -24.02
CA VAL A 375 -6.28 -20.62 -24.32
C VAL A 375 -5.45 -20.83 -23.05
N ASP A 376 -5.66 -20.00 -22.03
CA ASP A 376 -4.96 -19.97 -20.75
C ASP A 376 -5.96 -19.66 -19.63
N ILE A 377 -6.61 -20.71 -19.12
CA ILE A 377 -7.59 -20.62 -18.02
C ILE A 377 -6.98 -19.96 -16.78
N ILE A 378 -5.71 -20.26 -16.46
CA ILE A 378 -5.05 -19.71 -15.27
C ILE A 378 -4.83 -18.20 -15.47
N GLY A 379 -4.27 -17.80 -16.61
CA GLY A 379 -4.11 -16.38 -16.94
C GLY A 379 -5.42 -15.61 -17.05
N ALA A 380 -6.50 -16.26 -17.49
CA ALA A 380 -7.85 -15.66 -17.50
C ALA A 380 -8.40 -15.43 -16.09
N LEU A 381 -8.23 -16.40 -15.20
CA LEU A 381 -8.64 -16.28 -13.80
C LEU A 381 -7.80 -15.23 -13.07
N ASP A 382 -6.48 -15.19 -13.29
CA ASP A 382 -5.59 -14.16 -12.75
C ASP A 382 -6.00 -12.76 -13.24
N LEU A 383 -6.37 -12.61 -14.52
CA LEU A 383 -6.88 -11.36 -15.06
C LEU A 383 -8.24 -10.95 -14.45
N LEU A 384 -9.14 -11.91 -14.18
CA LEU A 384 -10.40 -11.63 -13.48
C LEU A 384 -10.18 -11.18 -12.04
N VAL A 385 -9.16 -11.74 -11.37
CA VAL A 385 -8.74 -11.31 -10.02
C VAL A 385 -8.20 -9.88 -10.06
N GLU A 386 -7.32 -9.55 -11.00
CA GLU A 386 -6.80 -8.18 -11.18
C GLU A 386 -7.92 -7.16 -11.47
N GLN A 387 -8.96 -7.57 -12.20
CA GLN A 387 -10.14 -6.74 -12.46
C GLN A 387 -11.13 -6.67 -11.28
N GLY A 388 -10.87 -7.37 -10.18
CA GLY A 388 -11.76 -7.45 -9.01
C GLY A 388 -13.07 -8.23 -9.25
N GLN A 389 -13.17 -8.98 -10.37
CA GLN A 389 -14.37 -9.74 -10.74
C GLN A 389 -14.38 -11.13 -10.07
N TRP A 390 -14.33 -11.15 -8.74
CA TRP A 390 -14.19 -12.37 -7.94
C TRP A 390 -15.31 -13.40 -8.15
N LEU A 391 -16.57 -12.95 -8.24
CA LEU A 391 -17.70 -13.87 -8.41
C LEU A 391 -17.58 -14.68 -9.71
N LYS A 392 -17.28 -14.00 -10.82
CA LYS A 392 -17.05 -14.65 -12.11
C LYS A 392 -15.81 -15.55 -12.06
N CYS A 393 -14.72 -15.07 -11.46
CA CYS A 393 -13.52 -15.87 -11.27
C CYS A 393 -13.82 -17.20 -10.55
N LEU A 394 -14.59 -17.17 -9.47
CA LEU A 394 -14.93 -18.38 -8.71
C LEU A 394 -15.88 -19.30 -9.47
N GLU A 395 -16.81 -18.76 -10.26
CA GLU A 395 -17.68 -19.56 -11.13
C GLU A 395 -16.90 -20.27 -12.24
N THR A 396 -16.00 -19.56 -12.92
CA THR A 396 -15.10 -20.14 -13.92
C THR A 396 -14.13 -21.13 -13.28
N ALA A 397 -13.60 -20.85 -12.09
CA ALA A 397 -12.72 -21.77 -11.38
C ALA A 397 -13.44 -23.05 -10.94
N LYS A 398 -14.73 -22.96 -10.56
CA LYS A 398 -15.55 -24.12 -10.18
C LYS A 398 -15.71 -25.12 -11.33
N GLN A 399 -15.82 -24.63 -12.57
CA GLN A 399 -15.93 -25.49 -13.76
C GLN A 399 -14.63 -26.28 -14.02
N ASN A 400 -13.48 -25.80 -13.53
CA ASN A 400 -12.15 -26.35 -13.78
C ASN A 400 -11.64 -27.25 -12.64
N GLY A 401 -12.50 -27.61 -11.69
CA GLY A 401 -12.20 -28.58 -10.63
C GLY A 401 -11.84 -27.97 -9.27
N PRO A 402 -11.82 -28.80 -8.21
CA PRO A 402 -11.74 -28.33 -6.83
C PRO A 402 -10.39 -27.68 -6.49
N GLN A 403 -9.27 -28.19 -7.04
CA GLN A 403 -7.94 -27.62 -6.77
C GLN A 403 -7.83 -26.17 -7.27
N VAL A 404 -8.31 -25.90 -8.49
CA VAL A 404 -8.30 -24.56 -9.07
C VAL A 404 -9.23 -23.65 -8.30
N LEU A 405 -10.46 -24.11 -8.01
CA LEU A 405 -11.43 -23.36 -7.19
C LEU A 405 -10.82 -22.92 -5.85
N HIS A 406 -10.26 -23.85 -5.08
CA HIS A 406 -9.77 -23.55 -3.75
C HIS A 406 -8.50 -22.70 -3.73
N LYS A 407 -7.70 -22.70 -4.80
CA LYS A 407 -6.63 -21.71 -4.99
C LYS A 407 -7.20 -20.29 -5.02
N TYR A 408 -8.21 -20.04 -5.85
CA TYR A 408 -8.82 -18.71 -5.98
C TYR A 408 -9.72 -18.34 -4.79
N VAL A 409 -10.39 -19.29 -4.15
CA VAL A 409 -11.10 -19.05 -2.87
C VAL A 409 -10.10 -18.62 -1.79
N ALA A 410 -8.94 -19.28 -1.67
CA ALA A 410 -7.90 -18.89 -0.73
C ALA A 410 -7.34 -17.50 -1.01
N LEU A 411 -7.11 -17.16 -2.29
CA LEU A 411 -6.70 -15.81 -2.69
C LEU A 411 -7.75 -14.75 -2.31
N TYR A 412 -9.03 -15.03 -2.59
CA TYR A 412 -10.11 -14.09 -2.28
C TYR A 412 -10.31 -13.93 -0.78
N ALA A 413 -10.30 -15.03 -0.02
CA ALA A 413 -10.39 -15.00 1.43
C ALA A 413 -9.22 -14.24 2.06
N THR A 414 -7.99 -14.42 1.53
CA THR A 414 -6.81 -13.67 1.99
C THR A 414 -6.97 -12.17 1.74
N GLN A 415 -7.53 -11.78 0.59
CA GLN A 415 -7.82 -10.38 0.29
C GLN A 415 -8.86 -9.81 1.26
N LEU A 416 -9.98 -10.50 1.46
CA LEU A 416 -11.03 -10.08 2.40
C LEU A 416 -10.52 -9.94 3.84
N ILE A 417 -9.64 -10.83 4.29
CA ILE A 417 -9.00 -10.74 5.61
C ILE A 417 -8.14 -9.48 5.71
N LYS A 418 -7.34 -9.17 4.68
CA LYS A 418 -6.53 -7.94 4.65
C LYS A 418 -7.38 -6.68 4.66
N ASP A 419 -8.54 -6.73 4.01
CA ASP A 419 -9.50 -5.62 3.93
C ASP A 419 -10.36 -5.51 5.21
N GLY A 420 -10.21 -6.41 6.18
CA GLY A 420 -10.92 -6.37 7.47
C GLY A 420 -12.32 -6.97 7.44
N HIS A 421 -12.63 -7.85 6.47
CA HIS A 421 -13.94 -8.49 6.27
C HIS A 421 -13.92 -10.01 6.55
N PRO A 422 -13.63 -10.47 7.79
CA PRO A 422 -13.50 -11.90 8.09
C PRO A 422 -14.83 -12.68 8.02
N LEU A 423 -15.98 -12.02 8.24
CA LEU A 423 -17.30 -12.66 8.10
C LEU A 423 -17.61 -13.05 6.65
N GLU A 424 -17.19 -12.23 5.68
CA GLU A 424 -17.33 -12.54 4.26
C GLU A 424 -16.38 -13.66 3.84
N ALA A 425 -15.15 -13.66 4.37
CA ALA A 425 -14.20 -14.74 4.17
C ALA A 425 -14.73 -16.08 4.71
N LEU A 426 -15.36 -16.08 5.89
CA LEU A 426 -16.06 -17.26 6.42
C LEU A 426 -17.21 -17.68 5.50
N ALA A 427 -18.02 -16.74 5.01
CA ALA A 427 -19.15 -17.05 4.13
C ALA A 427 -18.70 -17.74 2.82
N LEU A 428 -17.50 -17.43 2.31
CA LEU A 428 -16.92 -18.14 1.17
C LEU A 428 -16.68 -19.62 1.47
N TYR A 429 -16.05 -19.92 2.60
CA TYR A 429 -15.76 -21.31 3.00
C TYR A 429 -17.00 -22.08 3.43
N VAL A 430 -18.07 -21.39 3.85
CA VAL A 430 -19.39 -22.01 4.02
C VAL A 430 -20.03 -22.35 2.67
N LYS A 431 -19.85 -21.50 1.65
CA LYS A 431 -20.45 -21.67 0.32
C LYS A 431 -19.72 -22.69 -0.56
N TYR A 432 -18.39 -22.69 -0.52
CA TYR A 432 -17.53 -23.51 -1.39
C TYR A 432 -16.84 -24.66 -0.64
N ASP A 433 -17.18 -24.88 0.63
CA ASP A 433 -16.54 -25.81 1.56
C ASP A 433 -15.09 -25.46 1.94
N ALA A 434 -14.65 -25.97 3.09
CA ALA A 434 -13.32 -25.76 3.67
C ALA A 434 -12.50 -27.06 3.59
N PRO A 435 -11.77 -27.32 2.50
CA PRO A 435 -10.94 -28.52 2.37
C PRO A 435 -9.71 -28.45 3.29
N CYS A 436 -9.28 -29.62 3.74
CA CYS A 436 -8.12 -29.81 4.62
C CYS A 436 -6.79 -29.74 3.85
N TYR A 437 -6.57 -28.63 3.14
CA TYR A 437 -5.29 -28.35 2.49
C TYR A 437 -4.34 -27.70 3.50
N SER A 438 -3.14 -28.27 3.65
CA SER A 438 -2.10 -27.78 4.59
C SER A 438 -1.83 -26.27 4.45
N GLN A 439 -1.86 -25.75 3.22
CA GLN A 439 -1.64 -24.34 2.90
C GLN A 439 -2.75 -23.40 3.41
N ASN A 440 -3.98 -23.91 3.58
CA ASN A 440 -5.15 -23.10 3.94
C ASN A 440 -5.37 -23.02 5.46
N TYR A 441 -4.72 -23.85 6.27
CA TYR A 441 -4.91 -23.84 7.73
C TYR A 441 -4.62 -22.48 8.35
N ASN A 442 -3.60 -21.77 7.87
CA ASN A 442 -3.30 -20.41 8.33
C ASN A 442 -4.46 -19.43 8.05
N ILE A 443 -5.17 -19.60 6.92
CA ILE A 443 -6.33 -18.78 6.56
C ILE A 443 -7.49 -19.08 7.52
N TYR A 444 -7.78 -20.36 7.77
CA TYR A 444 -8.87 -20.76 8.69
C TYR A 444 -8.61 -20.28 10.12
N LYS A 445 -7.37 -20.41 10.60
CA LYS A 445 -6.96 -19.88 11.90
C LYS A 445 -7.13 -18.38 11.94
N ARG A 446 -6.71 -17.67 10.89
CA ARG A 446 -6.84 -16.21 10.82
C ARG A 446 -8.29 -15.75 10.84
N ILE A 447 -9.19 -16.41 10.11
CA ILE A 447 -10.63 -16.14 10.16
C ILE A 447 -11.18 -16.31 11.58
N ALA A 448 -10.81 -17.38 12.28
CA ALA A 448 -11.28 -17.63 13.64
C ALA A 448 -10.79 -16.55 14.62
N VAL A 449 -9.48 -16.24 14.61
CA VAL A 449 -8.88 -15.22 15.49
C VAL A 449 -9.43 -13.82 15.18
N ASP A 450 -9.58 -13.46 13.91
CA ASP A 450 -10.15 -12.15 13.54
C ASP A 450 -11.60 -12.04 14.01
N MET A 451 -12.41 -13.11 13.92
CA MET A 451 -13.74 -13.15 14.50
C MET A 451 -13.74 -13.03 16.03
N PHE A 452 -12.79 -13.64 16.73
CA PHE A 452 -12.65 -13.47 18.19
C PHE A 452 -12.35 -12.01 18.56
N ASN A 453 -11.60 -11.31 17.71
CA ASN A 453 -11.24 -9.90 17.88
C ASN A 453 -12.33 -8.92 17.46
N MET A 454 -13.37 -9.34 16.72
CA MET A 454 -14.45 -8.46 16.27
C MET A 454 -15.35 -8.00 17.42
N SER A 455 -15.60 -6.69 17.48
CA SER A 455 -16.59 -6.06 18.34
C SER A 455 -18.02 -6.31 17.84
N GLY A 456 -19.00 -6.34 18.74
CA GLY A 456 -20.42 -6.46 18.39
C GLY A 456 -20.93 -7.89 18.13
N LEU A 457 -20.12 -8.92 18.37
CA LEU A 457 -20.52 -10.34 18.25
C LEU A 457 -20.98 -10.97 19.58
N SER A 458 -21.39 -10.17 20.56
CA SER A 458 -21.74 -10.63 21.93
C SER A 458 -23.24 -10.89 22.17
N GLY A 459 -24.09 -10.45 21.24
CA GLY A 459 -25.55 -10.55 21.33
C GLY A 459 -26.13 -11.77 20.59
N PRO A 460 -27.43 -12.06 20.77
CA PRO A 460 -28.12 -13.17 20.11
C PRO A 460 -28.02 -13.16 18.58
N ASP A 461 -28.06 -11.97 17.97
CA ASP A 461 -27.98 -11.79 16.50
C ASP A 461 -26.67 -12.35 15.90
N ALA A 462 -25.61 -12.46 16.70
CA ALA A 462 -24.32 -12.99 16.29
C ALA A 462 -24.28 -14.52 16.21
N TYR A 463 -25.32 -15.23 16.68
CA TYR A 463 -25.37 -16.69 16.71
C TYR A 463 -25.03 -17.33 15.36
N SER A 464 -25.63 -16.82 14.27
CA SER A 464 -25.43 -17.39 12.93
C SER A 464 -23.96 -17.36 12.51
N SER A 465 -23.24 -16.30 12.85
CA SER A 465 -21.82 -16.15 12.53
C SER A 465 -20.97 -17.15 13.32
N TRP A 466 -21.20 -17.27 14.62
CA TRP A 466 -20.50 -18.24 15.47
C TRP A 466 -20.79 -19.69 15.08
N ALA A 467 -22.04 -20.02 14.76
CA ALA A 467 -22.45 -21.34 14.32
C ALA A 467 -21.77 -21.73 12.99
N LYS A 468 -21.66 -20.79 12.04
CA LYS A 468 -20.91 -21.01 10.78
C LYS A 468 -19.43 -21.31 11.02
N LEU A 469 -18.78 -20.53 11.89
CA LEU A 469 -17.36 -20.74 12.24
C LEU A 469 -17.16 -22.10 12.92
N ARG A 470 -17.97 -22.38 13.95
CA ARG A 470 -18.00 -23.65 14.68
C ARG A 470 -18.15 -24.84 13.75
N ASN A 471 -19.13 -24.80 12.84
CA ASN A 471 -19.39 -25.90 11.93
C ASN A 471 -18.26 -26.07 10.89
N MET A 472 -17.64 -24.99 10.43
CA MET A 472 -16.45 -25.06 9.56
C MET A 472 -15.27 -25.75 10.28
N LEU A 473 -14.99 -25.36 11.53
CA LEU A 473 -13.89 -25.92 12.32
C LEU A 473 -14.12 -27.41 12.64
N LEU A 474 -15.36 -27.83 12.92
CA LEU A 474 -15.69 -29.24 13.17
C LEU A 474 -15.36 -30.14 11.97
N ARG A 475 -15.61 -29.66 10.74
CA ARG A 475 -15.27 -30.40 9.51
C ARG A 475 -13.77 -30.59 9.34
N LEU A 476 -12.96 -29.60 9.71
CA LEU A 476 -11.49 -29.66 9.61
C LEU A 476 -10.91 -30.71 10.58
N ILE A 477 -11.35 -30.69 11.83
CA ILE A 477 -10.88 -31.61 12.89
C ILE A 477 -11.25 -33.07 12.58
N SER A 478 -12.39 -33.30 11.93
CA SER A 478 -12.85 -34.66 11.60
C SER A 478 -11.97 -35.38 10.57
N SER A 479 -11.08 -34.66 9.87
CA SER A 479 -10.26 -35.21 8.78
C SER A 479 -8.81 -35.50 9.18
N ASP A 480 -8.22 -34.76 10.13
CA ASP A 480 -6.79 -34.81 10.49
C ASP A 480 -6.55 -35.20 11.97
N ALA A 481 -7.18 -36.30 12.43
CA ALA A 481 -7.11 -36.73 13.82
C ALA A 481 -5.67 -36.99 14.32
N GLY A 482 -5.24 -36.29 15.39
CA GLY A 482 -4.02 -36.58 16.14
C GLY A 482 -2.75 -35.81 15.74
N SER A 483 -2.87 -34.74 14.94
CA SER A 483 -1.77 -33.81 14.65
C SER A 483 -1.76 -32.60 15.61
N ALA A 484 -0.63 -31.89 15.74
CA ALA A 484 -0.57 -30.66 16.53
C ALA A 484 -1.53 -29.57 15.99
N VAL A 485 -1.76 -29.56 14.68
CA VAL A 485 -2.74 -28.68 14.02
C VAL A 485 -4.17 -29.03 14.44
N HIS A 486 -4.45 -30.32 14.67
CA HIS A 486 -5.75 -30.76 15.17
C HIS A 486 -6.03 -30.26 16.58
N ASP A 487 -5.04 -30.26 17.48
CA ASP A 487 -5.24 -29.79 18.86
C ASP A 487 -5.46 -28.27 18.94
N GLU A 488 -4.74 -27.52 18.11
CA GLU A 488 -4.96 -26.09 17.95
C GLU A 488 -6.38 -25.81 17.42
N PHE A 489 -6.81 -26.51 16.38
CA PHE A 489 -8.14 -26.34 15.80
C PHE A 489 -9.26 -26.83 16.72
N ASP A 490 -9.05 -27.88 17.53
CA ASP A 490 -10.01 -28.30 18.56
C ASP A 490 -10.19 -27.19 19.61
N THR A 491 -9.12 -26.48 19.98
CA THR A 491 -9.21 -25.31 20.85
C THR A 491 -10.04 -24.19 20.20
N LEU A 492 -9.78 -23.86 18.93
CA LEU A 492 -10.58 -22.88 18.18
C LEU A 492 -12.06 -23.28 18.07
N LEU A 493 -12.34 -24.57 17.89
CA LEU A 493 -13.69 -25.12 17.84
C LEU A 493 -14.40 -24.97 19.18
N VAL A 494 -13.73 -25.29 20.29
CA VAL A 494 -14.26 -25.17 21.65
C VAL A 494 -14.63 -23.72 21.94
N ILE A 495 -13.73 -22.78 21.64
CA ILE A 495 -13.97 -21.33 21.81
C ILE A 495 -15.18 -20.90 20.98
N SER A 496 -15.22 -21.28 19.70
CA SER A 496 -16.32 -20.94 18.79
C SER A 496 -17.66 -21.53 19.25
N HIS A 497 -17.64 -22.74 19.79
CA HIS A 497 -18.82 -23.38 20.38
C HIS A 497 -19.29 -22.65 21.64
N TYR A 498 -18.39 -22.24 22.53
CA TYR A 498 -18.75 -21.49 23.74
C TYR A 498 -19.35 -20.12 23.40
N TYR A 499 -18.81 -19.39 22.42
CA TYR A 499 -19.44 -18.16 21.95
C TYR A 499 -20.80 -18.40 21.29
N ALA A 500 -20.95 -19.44 20.45
CA ALA A 500 -22.23 -19.80 19.85
C ALA A 500 -23.28 -20.15 20.93
N ALA A 501 -22.90 -21.00 21.90
CA ALA A 501 -23.75 -21.40 23.01
C ALA A 501 -24.14 -20.20 23.88
N ARG A 502 -23.18 -19.33 24.21
CA ARG A 502 -23.41 -18.10 24.97
C ARG A 502 -24.45 -17.20 24.29
N CYS A 503 -24.32 -16.97 22.97
CA CYS A 503 -25.26 -16.17 22.20
C CYS A 503 -26.67 -16.78 22.20
N ALA A 504 -26.76 -18.10 21.98
CA ALA A 504 -28.06 -18.80 22.00
C ALA A 504 -28.69 -18.79 23.40
N TYR A 505 -27.89 -18.94 24.46
CA TYR A 505 -28.40 -19.03 25.83
C TYR A 505 -28.95 -17.69 26.32
N LYS A 506 -28.39 -16.56 25.84
CA LYS A 506 -28.91 -15.21 26.12
C LYS A 506 -30.33 -14.97 25.61
N GLU A 507 -30.84 -15.76 24.66
CA GLU A 507 -32.24 -15.69 24.23
C GLU A 507 -33.22 -16.18 25.32
N VAL A 508 -32.75 -16.99 26.27
CA VAL A 508 -33.59 -17.68 27.26
C VAL A 508 -33.12 -17.38 28.68
N LYS A 509 -33.85 -16.52 29.40
CA LYS A 509 -33.51 -16.07 30.77
C LYS A 509 -33.22 -17.19 31.79
N THR A 510 -33.85 -18.35 31.65
CA THR A 510 -33.60 -19.48 32.56
C THR A 510 -32.18 -20.06 32.43
N LEU A 511 -31.45 -19.68 31.37
CA LEU A 511 -30.08 -20.09 31.08
C LEU A 511 -29.03 -19.02 31.44
N ASP A 512 -29.41 -17.89 32.06
CA ASP A 512 -28.45 -16.80 32.39
C ASP A 512 -27.26 -17.31 33.24
N HIS A 513 -27.50 -18.23 34.17
CA HIS A 513 -26.40 -18.89 34.92
C HIS A 513 -25.47 -19.74 34.04
N LEU A 514 -25.97 -20.34 32.95
CA LEU A 514 -25.10 -21.04 31.99
C LEU A 514 -24.32 -20.05 31.11
N VAL A 515 -24.90 -18.88 30.79
CA VAL A 515 -24.20 -17.79 30.10
C VAL A 515 -22.99 -17.36 30.94
N ALA A 516 -23.19 -17.06 32.23
CA ALA A 516 -22.10 -16.70 33.14
C ALA A 516 -21.01 -17.79 33.21
N LYS A 517 -21.41 -19.07 33.34
CA LYS A 517 -20.45 -20.19 33.33
C LYS A 517 -19.65 -20.29 32.03
N LEU A 518 -20.27 -20.06 30.87
CA LEU A 518 -19.58 -20.08 29.58
C LEU A 518 -18.59 -18.92 29.46
N SER A 519 -18.99 -17.71 29.89
CA SER A 519 -18.11 -16.54 29.86
C SER A 519 -16.91 -16.71 30.78
N THR A 520 -17.11 -17.22 32.00
CA THR A 520 -15.99 -17.57 32.91
C THR A 520 -15.12 -18.68 32.33
N SER A 521 -15.71 -19.63 31.59
CA SER A 521 -14.97 -20.70 30.91
C SER A 521 -14.11 -20.21 29.75
N LEU A 522 -14.55 -19.15 29.06
CA LEU A 522 -13.80 -18.51 27.98
C LEU A 522 -12.51 -17.82 28.48
N LEU A 523 -12.44 -17.42 29.76
CA LEU A 523 -11.24 -16.83 30.36
C LEU A 523 -10.01 -17.76 30.28
N ARG A 524 -10.21 -19.08 30.20
CA ARG A 524 -9.12 -20.07 29.99
C ARG A 524 -8.45 -19.99 28.62
N HIS A 525 -9.05 -19.25 27.69
CA HIS A 525 -8.61 -19.16 26.31
C HIS A 525 -8.12 -17.75 25.95
N THR A 526 -7.78 -16.93 26.94
CA THR A 526 -7.27 -15.56 26.81
C THR A 526 -5.87 -15.46 26.21
N ASP A 527 -5.20 -16.59 26.01
CA ASP A 527 -4.03 -16.75 25.15
C ASP A 527 -4.38 -16.66 23.64
N VAL A 528 -5.65 -16.93 23.27
CA VAL A 528 -6.16 -16.90 21.89
C VAL A 528 -7.16 -15.77 21.65
N ILE A 529 -8.02 -15.47 22.63
CA ILE A 529 -9.04 -14.40 22.56
C ILE A 529 -8.54 -13.15 23.28
N PRO A 530 -8.99 -11.93 22.89
CA PRO A 530 -8.63 -10.71 23.61
C PRO A 530 -9.03 -10.79 25.09
N ALA A 531 -8.05 -10.59 25.98
CA ALA A 531 -8.26 -10.69 27.41
C ALA A 531 -9.22 -9.61 27.93
N ASP A 532 -9.08 -8.36 27.48
CA ASP A 532 -9.98 -7.27 27.83
C ASP A 532 -11.45 -7.59 27.51
N LYS A 533 -11.73 -8.11 26.31
CA LYS A 533 -13.06 -8.59 25.92
C LYS A 533 -13.55 -9.70 26.84
N ALA A 534 -12.72 -10.73 27.07
CA ALA A 534 -13.14 -11.92 27.80
C ALA A 534 -13.46 -11.59 29.27
N PHE A 535 -12.62 -10.79 29.93
CA PHE A 535 -12.83 -10.36 31.32
C PHE A 535 -14.02 -9.41 31.46
N PHE A 536 -14.20 -8.48 30.52
CA PHE A 536 -15.40 -7.65 30.45
C PHE A 536 -16.67 -8.50 30.34
N GLU A 537 -16.72 -9.41 29.38
CA GLU A 537 -17.89 -10.26 29.14
C GLU A 537 -18.20 -11.20 30.33
N ALA A 538 -17.17 -11.82 30.92
CA ALA A 538 -17.33 -12.66 32.11
C ALA A 538 -17.84 -11.87 33.32
N GLY A 539 -17.33 -10.65 33.51
CA GLY A 539 -17.76 -9.75 34.56
C GLY A 539 -19.22 -9.30 34.44
N ILE A 540 -19.62 -8.85 33.24
CA ILE A 540 -21.00 -8.42 32.97
C ILE A 540 -22.00 -9.57 33.11
N ASP A 541 -21.68 -10.75 32.56
CA ASP A 541 -22.59 -11.91 32.66
C ASP A 541 -22.68 -12.43 34.10
N SER A 542 -21.59 -12.41 34.87
CA SER A 542 -21.59 -12.77 36.31
C SER A 542 -22.40 -11.77 37.14
N ARG A 543 -22.32 -10.48 36.82
CA ARG A 543 -23.12 -9.42 37.44
C ARG A 543 -24.61 -9.62 37.18
N ALA A 544 -24.99 -10.00 35.95
CA ALA A 544 -26.38 -10.22 35.57
C ALA A 544 -27.07 -11.33 36.38
N VAL A 545 -26.32 -12.32 36.86
CA VAL A 545 -26.83 -13.44 37.68
C VAL A 545 -26.64 -13.26 39.18
N GLY A 546 -26.18 -12.08 39.62
CA GLY A 546 -25.99 -11.74 41.03
C GLY A 546 -24.74 -12.37 41.68
N GLN A 547 -23.76 -12.82 40.89
CA GLN A 547 -22.46 -13.28 41.39
C GLN A 547 -21.50 -12.08 41.54
N GLU A 548 -21.82 -11.18 42.48
CA GLU A 548 -21.14 -9.89 42.64
C GLU A 548 -19.63 -10.01 42.92
N SER A 549 -19.23 -11.00 43.72
CA SER A 549 -17.80 -11.26 44.02
C SER A 549 -16.99 -11.62 42.78
N GLU A 550 -17.49 -12.56 41.96
CA GLU A 550 -16.82 -12.96 40.71
C GLU A 550 -16.82 -11.81 39.71
N ALA A 551 -17.96 -11.12 39.58
CA ALA A 551 -18.09 -9.96 38.71
C ALA A 551 -17.11 -8.83 39.08
N PHE A 552 -16.94 -8.57 40.38
CA PHE A 552 -15.98 -7.56 40.86
C PHE A 552 -14.55 -7.92 40.47
N VAL A 553 -14.10 -9.15 40.76
CA VAL A 553 -12.72 -9.56 40.45
C VAL A 553 -12.46 -9.49 38.94
N PHE A 554 -13.39 -9.97 38.10
CA PHE A 554 -13.22 -9.94 36.65
C PHE A 554 -13.25 -8.52 36.07
N LEU A 555 -14.16 -7.66 36.55
CA LEU A 555 -14.27 -6.29 36.06
C LEU A 555 -13.13 -5.40 36.57
N ASN A 556 -12.62 -5.64 37.77
CA ASN A 556 -11.43 -4.95 38.26
C ASN A 556 -10.20 -5.31 37.42
N HIS A 557 -9.97 -6.60 37.18
CA HIS A 557 -8.87 -7.03 36.31
C HIS A 557 -9.04 -6.55 34.86
N TYR A 558 -10.27 -6.41 34.36
CA TYR A 558 -10.53 -5.78 33.07
C TYR A 558 -10.07 -4.31 33.03
N LEU A 559 -10.23 -3.53 34.11
CA LEU A 559 -9.74 -2.17 34.18
C LEU A 559 -8.20 -2.14 34.16
N ASP A 560 -7.56 -3.04 34.92
CA ASP A 560 -6.10 -3.20 34.92
C ASP A 560 -5.58 -3.58 33.51
N LEU A 561 -6.31 -4.45 32.80
CA LEU A 561 -6.03 -4.80 31.41
C LEU A 561 -6.16 -3.61 30.46
N CYS A 562 -7.16 -2.74 30.67
CA CYS A 562 -7.32 -1.54 29.86
C CYS A 562 -6.13 -0.59 30.05
N GLU A 563 -5.71 -0.37 31.30
CA GLU A 563 -4.51 0.44 31.62
C GLU A 563 -3.25 -0.17 31.01
N ALA A 564 -3.06 -1.48 31.14
CA ALA A 564 -1.91 -2.19 30.56
C ALA A 564 -1.87 -2.11 29.02
N ILE A 565 -3.04 -2.14 28.35
CA ILE A 565 -3.14 -1.98 26.88
C ILE A 565 -2.78 -0.55 26.46
N GLU A 566 -3.27 0.46 27.17
CA GLU A 566 -2.98 1.87 26.87
C GLU A 566 -1.49 2.21 27.07
N GLU A 567 -0.86 1.66 28.11
CA GLU A 567 0.56 1.84 28.39
C GLU A 567 1.48 0.89 27.60
N GLY A 568 0.91 -0.18 27.01
CA GLY A 568 1.65 -1.21 26.29
C GLY A 568 2.58 -2.03 27.17
N ASN A 569 2.24 -2.20 28.45
CA ASN A 569 3.11 -2.83 29.44
C ASN A 569 2.37 -3.93 30.24
N VAL A 570 2.76 -5.19 30.00
CA VAL A 570 2.19 -6.37 30.66
C VAL A 570 2.57 -6.44 32.15
N ASP A 571 3.71 -5.84 32.54
CA ASP A 571 4.22 -5.92 33.92
C ASP A 571 3.34 -5.17 34.94
N LEU A 572 2.34 -4.42 34.47
CA LEU A 572 1.35 -3.74 35.31
C LEU A 572 0.26 -4.68 35.83
N LEU A 573 0.11 -5.87 35.25
CA LEU A 573 -0.96 -6.80 35.59
C LEU A 573 -0.62 -7.61 36.84
N ASP A 574 -1.47 -7.50 37.86
CA ASP A 574 -1.44 -8.38 39.03
C ASP A 574 -2.37 -9.58 38.83
N TYR A 575 -1.82 -10.78 38.98
CA TYR A 575 -2.54 -12.05 38.86
C TYR A 575 -2.75 -12.74 40.22
N SER A 576 -2.49 -12.06 41.35
CA SER A 576 -2.62 -12.63 42.69
C SER A 576 -3.98 -13.28 42.96
N ASP A 577 -5.04 -12.66 42.43
CA ASP A 577 -6.43 -13.10 42.62
C ASP A 577 -6.75 -14.38 41.82
N PHE A 578 -5.94 -14.69 40.81
CA PHE A 578 -6.12 -15.81 39.89
C PHE A 578 -5.22 -17.02 40.18
N ASN A 579 -4.45 -17.01 41.27
CA ASN A 579 -3.54 -18.10 41.66
C ASN A 579 -4.22 -19.48 41.80
N ASN A 580 -5.51 -19.50 42.12
CA ASN A 580 -6.31 -20.74 42.26
C ASN A 580 -7.15 -21.04 41.01
N THR A 581 -6.80 -20.43 39.87
CA THR A 581 -7.45 -20.62 38.57
C THR A 581 -6.55 -21.35 37.58
N ASP A 582 -7.13 -21.78 36.46
CA ASP A 582 -6.41 -22.26 35.28
C ASP A 582 -6.40 -21.23 34.14
N PHE A 583 -6.51 -19.94 34.46
CA PHE A 583 -6.44 -18.86 33.49
C PHE A 583 -4.99 -18.58 33.08
N PRO A 584 -4.72 -18.35 31.77
CA PRO A 584 -3.40 -17.94 31.30
C PRO A 584 -2.90 -16.67 31.99
N VAL A 585 -1.63 -16.69 32.42
CA VAL A 585 -0.93 -15.52 32.99
C VAL A 585 -0.15 -14.79 31.89
N GLU A 586 0.45 -15.54 30.97
CA GLU A 586 1.13 -14.97 29.79
C GLU A 586 0.11 -14.77 28.67
N ILE A 587 -0.42 -13.54 28.57
CA ILE A 587 -1.42 -13.16 27.56
C ILE A 587 -0.88 -12.15 26.55
N PRO A 588 -1.28 -12.24 25.28
CA PRO A 588 -0.97 -11.20 24.29
C PRO A 588 -1.85 -9.97 24.50
N LEU A 589 -1.24 -8.79 24.67
CA LEU A 589 -2.01 -7.53 24.74
C LEU A 589 -2.55 -7.14 23.35
N PRO A 590 -3.87 -6.86 23.23
CA PRO A 590 -4.44 -6.29 22.02
C PRO A 590 -3.84 -4.93 21.66
N ALA A 591 -3.85 -4.58 20.37
CA ALA A 591 -3.37 -3.27 19.90
C ALA A 591 -4.35 -2.11 20.19
N THR A 592 -5.62 -2.42 20.40
CA THR A 592 -6.70 -1.46 20.63
C THR A 592 -7.69 -2.06 21.61
N LEU A 593 -8.27 -1.22 22.47
CA LEU A 593 -9.34 -1.63 23.40
C LEU A 593 -10.57 -2.14 22.63
N HIS A 594 -11.16 -3.23 23.12
CA HIS A 594 -12.31 -3.88 22.51
C HIS A 594 -13.65 -3.23 22.88
N VAL A 595 -13.71 -2.64 24.07
CA VAL A 595 -14.93 -2.10 24.69
C VAL A 595 -15.05 -0.60 24.42
N SER A 596 -16.27 -0.09 24.26
CA SER A 596 -16.50 1.33 24.02
C SER A 596 -16.17 2.17 25.26
N SER A 597 -15.78 3.45 25.06
CA SER A 597 -15.49 4.36 26.18
C SER A 597 -16.68 4.55 27.13
N GLN A 598 -17.91 4.42 26.63
CA GLN A 598 -19.10 4.52 27.48
C GLN A 598 -19.21 3.31 28.42
N GLU A 599 -19.13 2.10 27.88
CA GLU A 599 -19.20 0.87 28.67
C GLU A 599 -18.02 0.77 29.66
N HIS A 600 -16.84 1.27 29.25
CA HIS A 600 -15.67 1.36 30.12
C HIS A 600 -15.94 2.23 31.36
N GLU A 601 -16.48 3.44 31.18
CA GLU A 601 -16.84 4.33 32.29
C GLU A 601 -17.95 3.73 33.16
N GLU A 602 -18.95 3.07 32.58
CA GLU A 602 -20.01 2.38 33.34
C GLU A 602 -19.44 1.25 34.24
N VAL A 603 -18.45 0.51 33.74
CA VAL A 603 -17.74 -0.50 34.54
C VAL A 603 -16.94 0.15 35.66
N LYS A 604 -16.19 1.22 35.35
CA LYS A 604 -15.38 1.96 36.33
C LYS A 604 -16.22 2.52 37.48
N GLU A 605 -17.35 3.17 37.17
CA GLU A 605 -18.28 3.66 38.18
C GLU A 605 -18.81 2.53 39.08
N TRP A 606 -19.14 1.38 38.47
CA TRP A 606 -19.65 0.23 39.22
C TRP A 606 -18.60 -0.43 40.11
N VAL A 607 -17.36 -0.63 39.61
CA VAL A 607 -16.24 -1.19 40.40
C VAL A 607 -15.93 -0.27 41.59
N LEU A 608 -15.90 1.05 41.39
CA LEU A 608 -15.73 2.02 42.48
C LEU A 608 -16.86 1.95 43.51
N ALA A 609 -18.11 1.79 43.07
CA ALA A 609 -19.25 1.67 43.96
C ALA A 609 -19.19 0.40 44.83
N ILE A 610 -18.82 -0.76 44.24
CA ILE A 610 -18.69 -2.02 44.98
C ILE A 610 -17.44 -2.06 45.86
N SER A 611 -16.34 -1.42 45.45
CA SER A 611 -15.14 -1.33 46.27
C SER A 611 -15.43 -0.66 47.64
N MET A 612 -16.41 0.25 47.66
CA MET A 612 -16.89 0.91 48.89
C MET A 612 -17.94 0.11 49.68
N ASP A 613 -18.51 -0.98 49.12
CA ASP A 613 -19.49 -1.83 49.78
C ASP A 613 -18.81 -2.97 50.56
N GLN A 614 -18.82 -2.87 51.89
CA GLN A 614 -18.22 -3.87 52.79
C GLN A 614 -18.99 -5.21 52.82
N LYS A 615 -20.12 -5.33 52.13
CA LYS A 615 -20.92 -6.56 52.09
C LYS A 615 -20.48 -7.54 51.00
N VAL A 616 -19.74 -7.08 50.00
CA VAL A 616 -19.29 -7.92 48.89
C VAL A 616 -17.87 -8.40 49.18
N ASP A 617 -17.69 -9.71 49.29
CA ASP A 617 -16.36 -10.30 49.41
C ASP A 617 -15.63 -10.15 48.06
N GLN A 618 -14.52 -9.42 48.05
CA GLN A 618 -13.73 -9.09 46.85
C GLN A 618 -12.72 -10.19 46.50
N VAL A 619 -13.14 -11.46 46.58
CA VAL A 619 -12.28 -12.63 46.35
C VAL A 619 -13.05 -13.72 45.60
N LEU A 620 -12.37 -14.45 44.70
CA LEU A 620 -12.95 -15.62 44.05
C LEU A 620 -13.21 -16.75 45.07
N LEU A 621 -14.45 -17.21 45.11
CA LEU A 621 -14.85 -18.30 45.98
C LEU A 621 -14.15 -19.61 45.58
N LEU A 622 -13.76 -20.39 46.59
CA LEU A 622 -13.11 -21.69 46.40
C LEU A 622 -14.10 -22.83 46.68
N ASP A 623 -14.03 -23.89 45.89
CA ASP A 623 -14.81 -25.11 46.08
C ASP A 623 -14.12 -26.10 47.04
N GLU A 624 -14.69 -27.31 47.19
CA GLU A 624 -14.13 -28.38 48.03
C GLU A 624 -12.71 -28.83 47.58
N ARG A 625 -12.32 -28.53 46.34
CA ARG A 625 -10.98 -28.78 45.81
C ARG A 625 -10.01 -27.65 46.16
N GLY A 626 -10.46 -26.57 46.80
CA GLY A 626 -9.66 -25.38 47.04
C GLY A 626 -9.28 -24.64 45.76
N LEU A 627 -10.06 -24.85 44.70
CA LEU A 627 -9.90 -24.18 43.39
C LEU A 627 -11.15 -23.34 43.13
N THR A 628 -11.06 -22.39 42.20
CA THR A 628 -12.29 -21.74 41.75
C THR A 628 -13.22 -22.76 41.07
N PRO A 629 -14.55 -22.66 41.25
CA PRO A 629 -15.50 -23.64 40.68
C PRO A 629 -15.38 -23.85 39.17
N SER A 630 -14.87 -22.86 38.43
CA SER A 630 -14.65 -22.93 36.98
C SER A 630 -13.40 -23.71 36.59
N SER A 631 -12.43 -23.90 37.49
CA SER A 631 -11.10 -24.44 37.16
C SER A 631 -11.11 -25.94 36.87
N LEU A 632 -10.45 -26.33 35.78
CA LEU A 632 -10.23 -27.71 35.37
C LEU A 632 -8.92 -28.28 35.95
N THR A 633 -7.91 -27.42 36.11
CA THR A 633 -6.58 -27.78 36.63
C THR A 633 -6.13 -26.84 37.75
N SER A 634 -4.98 -27.14 38.34
CA SER A 634 -4.30 -26.26 39.29
C SER A 634 -2.80 -26.40 39.12
N SER A 635 -2.08 -25.28 39.12
CA SER A 635 -0.62 -25.23 39.23
C SER A 635 -0.09 -25.84 40.53
N ASN A 636 -0.90 -25.78 41.60
CA ASN A 636 -0.51 -26.18 42.96
C ASN A 636 -0.92 -27.62 43.33
N ARG A 637 -1.67 -28.34 42.47
CA ARG A 637 -2.07 -29.74 42.72
C ARG A 637 -1.72 -30.64 41.54
N SER A 638 -0.92 -31.67 41.82
CA SER A 638 -0.63 -32.75 40.87
C SER A 638 -1.85 -33.67 40.70
N GLY A 639 -2.63 -33.46 39.64
CA GLY A 639 -3.71 -34.35 39.22
C GLY A 639 -4.06 -34.14 37.74
N PRO A 640 -4.70 -35.12 37.07
CA PRO A 640 -5.14 -34.94 35.69
C PRO A 640 -6.21 -33.83 35.61
N PRO A 641 -6.25 -33.07 34.49
CA PRO A 641 -7.30 -32.07 34.26
C PRO A 641 -8.69 -32.69 34.39
N ALA A 642 -9.60 -31.96 35.04
CA ALA A 642 -11.01 -32.30 35.00
C ALA A 642 -11.54 -32.17 33.57
N ILE A 643 -12.49 -33.03 33.20
CA ILE A 643 -13.12 -32.97 31.87
C ILE A 643 -14.03 -31.73 31.84
N PRO A 644 -13.89 -30.84 30.84
CA PRO A 644 -14.78 -29.69 30.70
C PRO A 644 -16.17 -30.15 30.23
N CYS A 645 -17.20 -29.59 30.86
CA CYS A 645 -18.59 -29.82 30.48
C CYS A 645 -18.85 -29.22 29.08
N VAL A 646 -19.35 -30.01 28.13
CA VAL A 646 -19.61 -29.52 26.76
C VAL A 646 -20.71 -28.45 26.68
N VAL A 647 -21.52 -28.30 27.74
CA VAL A 647 -22.61 -27.32 27.84
C VAL A 647 -22.17 -26.01 28.50
N SER A 648 -21.29 -26.09 29.51
CA SER A 648 -20.98 -24.93 30.38
C SER A 648 -19.49 -24.64 30.52
N GLY A 649 -18.62 -25.50 30.01
CA GLY A 649 -17.16 -25.45 30.18
C GLY A 649 -16.65 -25.77 31.57
N TYR A 650 -17.52 -25.83 32.59
CA TYR A 650 -17.13 -26.11 33.97
C TYR A 650 -16.66 -27.56 34.16
N PRO A 651 -15.84 -27.84 35.18
CA PRO A 651 -15.40 -29.20 35.48
C PRO A 651 -16.58 -30.13 35.71
N VAL A 652 -16.55 -31.30 35.08
CA VAL A 652 -17.54 -32.35 35.30
C VAL A 652 -17.22 -33.07 36.61
N MET A 653 -18.07 -32.87 37.62
CA MET A 653 -17.90 -33.47 38.95
C MET A 653 -18.81 -34.69 39.11
N SER A 654 -18.24 -35.80 39.57
CA SER A 654 -18.99 -37.00 39.94
C SER A 654 -19.17 -37.04 41.46
N HIS A 655 -20.38 -36.71 41.93
CA HIS A 655 -20.75 -36.82 43.34
C HIS A 655 -21.67 -38.03 43.55
N ARG A 656 -21.70 -38.56 44.79
CA ARG A 656 -22.56 -39.69 45.16
C ARG A 656 -24.04 -39.39 44.80
N GLY A 657 -24.54 -40.06 43.76
CA GLY A 657 -25.94 -39.97 43.31
C GLY A 657 -26.20 -39.06 42.10
N ARG A 658 -25.19 -38.35 41.56
CA ARG A 658 -25.31 -37.60 40.30
C ARG A 658 -24.19 -38.01 39.34
N ASN A 659 -24.52 -38.93 38.43
CA ASN A 659 -23.60 -39.33 37.36
C ASN A 659 -23.63 -38.30 36.23
N PRO A 660 -22.47 -38.01 35.61
CA PRO A 660 -22.41 -37.12 34.45
C PRO A 660 -23.11 -37.73 33.23
N VAL A 661 -23.45 -36.88 32.26
CA VAL A 661 -23.93 -37.32 30.95
C VAL A 661 -22.72 -37.61 30.09
N GLU A 662 -22.49 -38.88 29.78
CA GLU A 662 -21.40 -39.34 28.93
C GLU A 662 -21.86 -39.47 27.48
N PHE A 663 -21.05 -38.94 26.56
CA PHE A 663 -21.28 -39.05 25.12
C PHE A 663 -20.45 -40.19 24.52
N LYS A 664 -20.79 -40.63 23.31
CA LYS A 664 -20.06 -41.75 22.68
C LYS A 664 -18.59 -41.44 22.38
N ARG A 665 -18.25 -40.18 22.07
CA ARG A 665 -16.87 -39.76 21.83
C ARG A 665 -16.13 -39.65 23.16
N PRO A 666 -14.96 -40.30 23.31
CA PRO A 666 -14.20 -40.27 24.57
C PRO A 666 -13.79 -38.84 24.92
N GLY A 667 -13.77 -38.53 26.22
CA GLY A 667 -13.39 -37.21 26.74
C GLY A 667 -14.47 -36.12 26.61
N LYS A 668 -15.67 -36.44 26.09
CA LYS A 668 -16.81 -35.51 26.04
C LYS A 668 -17.86 -35.91 27.07
N GLN A 669 -18.13 -35.01 28.02
CA GLN A 669 -19.09 -35.20 29.10
C GLN A 669 -19.85 -33.90 29.40
N ALA A 670 -21.01 -33.98 30.03
CA ALA A 670 -21.76 -32.84 30.54
C ALA A 670 -22.23 -33.03 31.99
N ASN A 671 -22.26 -31.94 32.75
CA ASN A 671 -22.91 -31.89 34.05
C ASN A 671 -24.41 -32.18 33.88
N ARG A 672 -24.93 -33.14 34.66
CA ARG A 672 -26.32 -33.62 34.56
C ARG A 672 -27.33 -32.48 34.71
N ASP A 673 -27.08 -31.56 35.64
CA ASP A 673 -27.96 -30.43 35.92
C ASP A 673 -27.94 -29.39 34.78
N ASP A 674 -26.76 -29.07 34.25
CA ASP A 674 -26.60 -28.14 33.13
C ASP A 674 -27.25 -28.72 31.85
N TRP A 675 -27.06 -30.02 31.58
CA TRP A 675 -27.71 -30.74 30.47
C TRP A 675 -29.23 -30.75 30.59
N ASN A 676 -29.77 -31.03 31.79
CA ASN A 676 -31.21 -31.03 32.01
C ASN A 676 -31.83 -29.63 31.84
N LYS A 677 -31.15 -28.57 32.29
CA LYS A 677 -31.57 -27.18 32.06
C LYS A 677 -31.62 -26.84 30.58
N LEU A 678 -30.57 -27.21 29.83
CA LEU A 678 -30.52 -26.99 28.38
C LEU A 678 -31.65 -27.73 27.64
N MET A 679 -31.87 -29.01 27.98
CA MET A 679 -32.95 -29.81 27.40
C MET A 679 -34.35 -29.27 27.76
N MET A 680 -34.53 -28.72 28.96
CA MET A 680 -35.78 -28.10 29.35
C MET A 680 -36.03 -26.79 28.61
N ALA A 681 -34.99 -25.96 28.44
CA ALA A 681 -35.07 -24.74 27.63
C ALA A 681 -35.44 -25.04 26.17
N ALA A 682 -34.81 -26.05 25.56
CA ALA A 682 -35.14 -26.49 24.20
C ALA A 682 -36.61 -26.89 24.02
N LYS A 683 -37.23 -27.47 25.06
CA LYS A 683 -38.66 -27.85 25.04
C LYS A 683 -39.59 -26.67 25.27
N MET A 684 -39.17 -25.70 26.09
CA MET A 684 -39.99 -24.55 26.47
C MET A 684 -39.94 -23.42 25.45
N ALA A 685 -38.84 -23.31 24.69
CA ALA A 685 -38.63 -22.27 23.67
C ALA A 685 -38.04 -22.89 22.38
N PRO A 686 -38.79 -23.74 21.65
CA PRO A 686 -38.31 -24.44 20.47
C PRO A 686 -37.93 -23.53 19.28
N GLU A 687 -38.44 -22.30 19.25
CA GLU A 687 -38.14 -21.27 18.25
C GLU A 687 -36.75 -20.64 18.38
N THR A 688 -36.05 -20.91 19.49
CA THR A 688 -34.70 -20.40 19.78
C THR A 688 -33.60 -21.26 19.16
N GLN A 689 -32.37 -20.75 19.19
CA GLN A 689 -31.19 -21.45 18.62
C GLN A 689 -30.69 -22.64 19.46
N ILE A 690 -31.37 -22.97 20.57
CA ILE A 690 -30.98 -24.03 21.50
C ILE A 690 -31.07 -25.43 20.86
N THR A 691 -32.00 -25.64 19.94
CA THR A 691 -32.18 -26.91 19.22
C THR A 691 -31.00 -27.21 18.29
N ASP A 692 -30.44 -26.19 17.64
CA ASP A 692 -29.23 -26.30 16.82
C ASP A 692 -28.01 -26.61 17.69
N ILE A 693 -27.88 -25.96 18.87
CA ILE A 693 -26.80 -26.28 19.83
C ILE A 693 -26.83 -27.75 20.26
N LEU A 694 -28.00 -28.29 20.56
CA LEU A 694 -28.15 -29.69 20.95
C LEU A 694 -27.80 -30.64 19.80
N SER A 695 -28.21 -30.29 18.58
CA SER A 695 -27.87 -31.03 17.36
C SER A 695 -26.37 -31.04 17.12
N PHE A 696 -25.72 -29.88 17.26
CA PHE A 696 -24.27 -29.74 17.15
C PHE A 696 -23.52 -30.54 18.22
N ILE A 697 -23.94 -30.47 19.49
CA ILE A 697 -23.30 -31.26 20.56
C ILE A 697 -23.44 -32.76 20.26
N ALA A 698 -24.59 -33.20 19.75
CA ALA A 698 -24.79 -34.58 19.33
C ALA A 698 -23.84 -34.98 18.20
N GLU A 699 -23.65 -34.14 17.18
CA GLU A 699 -22.70 -34.40 16.10
C GLU A 699 -21.24 -34.42 16.60
N TRP A 700 -20.82 -33.39 17.31
CA TRP A 700 -19.45 -33.21 17.80
C TRP A 700 -19.02 -34.29 18.80
N CYS A 701 -19.94 -34.70 19.70
CA CYS A 701 -19.68 -35.64 20.78
C CYS A 701 -20.15 -37.08 20.50
N GLY A 702 -20.81 -37.36 19.37
CA GLY A 702 -21.26 -38.70 18.99
C GLY A 702 -22.61 -39.14 19.60
N GLY A 703 -23.44 -38.19 20.04
CA GLY A 703 -24.76 -38.42 20.62
C GLY A 703 -24.72 -39.05 22.02
N VAL A 704 -25.83 -38.94 22.75
CA VAL A 704 -25.99 -39.57 24.07
C VAL A 704 -26.57 -40.98 23.87
N PRO A 705 -26.02 -42.04 24.48
CA PRO A 705 -26.61 -43.37 24.42
C PRO A 705 -28.07 -43.37 24.89
N GLY A 706 -29.01 -43.75 24.01
CA GLY A 706 -30.45 -43.83 24.30
C GLY A 706 -31.25 -42.53 24.13
N PHE A 707 -30.65 -41.46 23.62
CA PHE A 707 -31.35 -40.21 23.25
C PHE A 707 -31.21 -39.97 21.75
N THR A 708 -32.33 -39.97 21.04
CA THR A 708 -32.45 -39.52 19.64
C THR A 708 -33.19 -38.21 19.60
N PHE A 709 -32.56 -37.16 19.06
CA PHE A 709 -33.27 -35.97 18.60
C PHE A 709 -34.08 -36.37 17.37
N GLN A 710 -35.41 -36.26 17.45
CA GLN A 710 -36.32 -36.42 16.31
C GLN A 710 -36.60 -35.07 15.68
#